data_AF-A0A0L8M043-F1
#
_entry.id   AF-A0A0L8M043-F1
#
_cell.length_a   1.000
_cell.length_b   1.000
_cell.length_c   1.000
_cell.angle_alpha   90.00
_cell.angle_beta   90.00
_cell.angle_gamma   90.00
#
_symmetry.space_group_name_H-M   'P 1'
#
loop_
_entity.id
_entity.type
_entity.pdbx_description
1 polymer ?
#
loop_
_entity_poly.entity_id
_entity_poly.type
_entity_poly.pdbx_seq_one_letter_code
_entity_poly.pdbx_strand_id
1 'polypeptide(L)'
;MGRSRGDRPGRTEGFCTKCGHPYSFVPKLRSGDVVRGQYEVAGCLAHGGLGWVYLAVDRAVADRWVVLKGLLDTGDQDAMEAAISERRFLAEIEHSNIVRIYNFVEHLDQRTGSLDGYIVMEYVGGKSLKEIANERRRPDGRRDPLPVEQACAYGIEALEALGHLHSRNLLYCDFKVDNAIQQQDQLKLIDMGAVRRMDDEESAIYGTVGYQAPEVAELGPSVASDLYTVARTLAVLTFDFQGYTNVFVDSLPDPEHIEVFRRYESFYRLLVRATDPDPGRRFASAQEMADQLTGVLREVVALQTGRPRPQLSTLFGPELRVPDTRLFADADDTVVSRLGHRPIAPRRGGLFGLLGRGPGPAGAHAGAHGTGGAAAGLAAGPAAATAAAAAGVAQAPAAGPAPAAAPWGPGTALPSGAPGGAPLPALASTATHVTGAPVPGPRRTPPAPGTPPAAPSPLAAGAWAGGTSAALAPVAPPPLAGASARDTALALPVPLVDAGDPNAGFLTGLLASAPGDLLGALSAAPADSAELRLRELRARLELGELAEAGHTLADLEARHPDDWRVVWARGIASLATGDDEIAALSFDAIYDAFPGEPAPKLALGLCAEVLGQLDNAAEYYRLVWITDPGFVSAAFGLARVQLAAGDRDAAVRTLESVPEASIHYTAARVAAVRARLRDRSPQEPLLADLSAAADQVEALRRFGLDPERQERLATEVLGSALDWVLSGSRGSDPGRTSLLGSQLDERGLRFGLERSYRVLARLARRGEERIELVERANRFRPRTWV
;
A
#
# COMPACT_ATOMS: atom_id res chain seq x y z
N MET A 1 -26.00 -8.60 42.54
CA MET A 1 -25.31 -9.82 43.00
C MET A 1 -23.89 -9.46 43.37
N GLY A 2 -23.31 -10.08 44.40
CA GLY A 2 -21.91 -9.89 44.83
C GLY A 2 -21.55 -8.53 45.44
N ARG A 3 -22.12 -7.42 44.94
CA ARG A 3 -21.84 -6.06 45.42
C ARG A 3 -22.70 -5.67 46.63
N SER A 4 -22.06 -5.13 47.66
CA SER A 4 -22.71 -4.53 48.83
C SER A 4 -23.55 -3.30 48.46
N ARG A 5 -24.58 -3.00 49.25
CA ARG A 5 -25.40 -1.79 49.12
C ARG A 5 -25.55 -1.13 50.50
N GLY A 6 -24.86 -0.01 50.70
CA GLY A 6 -24.63 0.53 52.04
C GLY A 6 -23.99 -0.54 52.93
N ASP A 7 -24.43 -0.62 54.18
CA ASP A 7 -23.91 -1.57 55.18
C ASP A 7 -24.36 -3.02 54.97
N ARG A 8 -25.17 -3.31 53.93
CA ARG A 8 -25.64 -4.67 53.65
C ARG A 8 -24.63 -5.36 52.72
N PRO A 9 -23.90 -6.40 53.19
CA PRO A 9 -22.97 -7.13 52.33
C PRO A 9 -23.71 -7.78 51.17
N GLY A 10 -23.07 -7.78 50.00
CA GLY A 10 -23.59 -8.50 48.84
C GLY A 10 -23.69 -10.00 49.14
N ARG A 11 -24.82 -10.63 48.78
CA ARG A 11 -24.91 -12.09 48.85
C ARG A 11 -23.84 -12.70 47.93
N THR A 12 -23.07 -13.63 48.49
CA THR A 12 -22.04 -14.41 47.80
C THR A 12 -22.62 -15.58 47.03
N GLU A 13 -23.79 -16.11 47.42
CA GLU A 13 -24.50 -17.18 46.72
C GLU A 13 -26.00 -16.87 46.59
N GLY A 14 -26.66 -17.40 45.55
CA GLY A 14 -28.11 -17.31 45.37
C GLY A 14 -28.55 -17.45 43.90
N PHE A 15 -29.70 -16.87 43.56
CA PHE A 15 -30.26 -16.88 42.21
C PHE A 15 -30.40 -15.47 41.64
N CYS A 16 -30.21 -15.32 40.32
CA CYS A 16 -30.33 -14.06 39.61
C CYS A 16 -31.75 -13.49 39.69
N THR A 17 -31.93 -12.32 40.28
CA THR A 17 -33.23 -11.63 40.36
C THR A 17 -33.77 -11.14 39.01
N LYS A 18 -32.99 -11.24 37.92
CA LYS A 18 -33.41 -10.89 36.56
C LYS A 18 -33.75 -12.14 35.72
N CYS A 19 -32.92 -13.18 35.76
CA CYS A 19 -33.05 -14.36 34.88
C CYS A 19 -33.15 -15.70 35.62
N GLY A 20 -33.27 -15.72 36.95
CA GLY A 20 -33.39 -16.94 37.75
C GLY A 20 -32.11 -17.79 37.90
N HIS A 21 -31.12 -17.61 37.03
CA HIS A 21 -29.91 -18.45 37.00
C HIS A 21 -29.12 -18.43 38.33
N PRO A 22 -28.64 -19.57 38.84
CA PRO A 22 -27.85 -19.63 40.07
C PRO A 22 -26.52 -18.87 39.94
N TYR A 23 -25.96 -18.44 41.07
CA TYR A 23 -24.61 -17.89 41.15
C TYR A 23 -23.95 -18.27 42.48
N SER A 24 -22.65 -18.55 42.43
CA SER A 24 -21.78 -18.62 43.59
C SER A 24 -20.48 -17.86 43.34
N PHE A 25 -20.16 -16.97 44.28
CA PHE A 25 -18.90 -16.25 44.42
C PHE A 25 -18.02 -16.89 45.51
N VAL A 26 -18.29 -18.13 45.90
CA VAL A 26 -17.48 -18.89 46.87
C VAL A 26 -16.56 -19.84 46.11
N PRO A 27 -15.25 -19.90 46.43
CA PRO A 27 -14.35 -20.92 45.87
C PRO A 27 -14.85 -22.34 46.19
N LYS A 28 -14.95 -23.19 45.15
CA LYS A 28 -15.26 -24.62 45.29
C LYS A 28 -14.05 -25.39 45.82
N LEU A 29 -12.84 -25.07 45.34
CA LEU A 29 -11.58 -25.63 45.82
C LEU A 29 -10.87 -24.67 46.80
N ARG A 30 -10.11 -25.24 47.73
CA ARG A 30 -9.34 -24.55 48.77
C ARG A 30 -7.86 -24.89 48.69
N SER A 31 -7.04 -24.05 49.31
CA SER A 31 -5.60 -24.31 49.45
C SER A 31 -5.38 -25.61 50.24
N GLY A 32 -4.60 -26.53 49.69
CA GLY A 32 -4.35 -27.88 50.22
C GLY A 32 -5.28 -28.98 49.71
N ASP A 33 -6.33 -28.66 48.95
CA ASP A 33 -7.16 -29.69 48.30
C ASP A 33 -6.36 -30.38 47.18
N VAL A 34 -6.46 -31.72 47.08
CA VAL A 34 -5.76 -32.50 46.04
C VAL A 34 -6.76 -33.05 45.03
N VAL A 35 -6.88 -32.37 43.88
CA VAL A 35 -7.79 -32.79 42.81
C VAL A 35 -7.25 -34.05 42.12
N ARG A 36 -8.11 -35.07 42.05
CA ARG A 36 -7.84 -36.41 41.48
C ARG A 36 -6.57 -37.09 42.02
N GLY A 37 -6.10 -36.72 43.23
CA GLY A 37 -4.85 -37.23 43.80
C GLY A 37 -3.57 -36.75 43.10
N GLN A 38 -3.66 -35.78 42.18
CA GLN A 38 -2.55 -35.32 41.35
C GLN A 38 -2.27 -33.82 41.50
N TYR A 39 -3.31 -32.98 41.55
CA TYR A 39 -3.16 -31.52 41.50
C TYR A 39 -3.44 -30.90 42.86
N GLU A 40 -2.38 -30.48 43.54
CA GLU A 40 -2.48 -29.84 44.87
C GLU A 40 -2.75 -28.34 44.70
N VAL A 41 -3.95 -27.91 45.10
CA VAL A 41 -4.42 -26.54 44.93
C VAL A 41 -3.67 -25.61 45.88
N ALA A 42 -2.99 -24.62 45.34
CA ALA A 42 -2.32 -23.57 46.11
C ALA A 42 -3.30 -22.46 46.52
N GLY A 43 -4.24 -22.10 45.64
CA GLY A 43 -5.26 -21.08 45.92
C GLY A 43 -5.96 -20.55 44.66
N CYS A 44 -6.79 -19.52 44.84
CA CYS A 44 -7.49 -18.86 43.73
C CYS A 44 -6.60 -17.78 43.08
N LEU A 45 -6.54 -17.77 41.75
CA LEU A 45 -5.89 -16.72 40.94
C LEU A 45 -6.89 -15.64 40.53
N ALA A 46 -8.05 -16.06 40.01
CA ALA A 46 -9.03 -15.17 39.41
C ALA A 46 -10.45 -15.72 39.53
N HIS A 47 -11.43 -14.86 39.25
CA HIS A 47 -12.84 -15.21 39.16
C HIS A 47 -13.46 -14.53 37.93
N GLY A 48 -14.16 -15.29 37.10
CA GLY A 48 -14.75 -14.83 35.83
C GLY A 48 -16.14 -15.41 35.57
N GLY A 49 -16.66 -15.22 34.36
CA GLY A 49 -18.01 -15.64 33.99
C GLY A 49 -18.25 -17.16 34.04
N LEU A 50 -17.19 -17.96 33.94
CA LEU A 50 -17.20 -19.42 34.05
C LEU A 50 -16.77 -19.92 35.44
N GLY A 51 -16.75 -19.04 36.45
CA GLY A 51 -16.40 -19.37 37.84
C GLY A 51 -14.95 -19.05 38.23
N TRP A 52 -14.44 -19.79 39.21
CA TRP A 52 -13.12 -19.59 39.79
C TRP A 52 -12.01 -20.28 39.00
N VAL A 53 -10.85 -19.63 38.98
CA VAL A 53 -9.59 -20.11 38.39
C VAL A 53 -8.58 -20.30 39.52
N TYR A 54 -7.98 -21.48 39.61
CA TYR A 54 -7.12 -21.90 40.71
C TYR A 54 -5.71 -22.19 40.22
N LEU A 55 -4.71 -21.84 41.03
CA LEU A 55 -3.33 -22.31 40.87
C LEU A 55 -3.17 -23.65 41.59
N ALA A 56 -2.50 -24.61 40.96
CA ALA A 56 -2.14 -25.88 41.59
C ALA A 56 -0.75 -26.37 41.16
N VAL A 57 -0.22 -27.34 41.90
CA VAL A 57 1.01 -28.06 41.57
C VAL A 57 0.65 -29.45 41.05
N ASP A 58 1.13 -29.80 39.85
CA ASP A 58 0.98 -31.12 39.26
C ASP A 58 2.05 -32.07 39.82
N ARG A 59 1.69 -32.81 40.88
CA ARG A 59 2.57 -33.71 41.63
C ARG A 59 3.07 -34.90 40.80
N ALA A 60 2.44 -35.21 39.66
CA ALA A 60 2.87 -36.30 38.78
C ALA A 60 3.92 -35.86 37.74
N VAL A 61 4.06 -34.55 37.48
CA VAL A 61 4.93 -34.02 36.41
C VAL A 61 5.86 -32.93 36.97
N ALA A 62 6.89 -33.38 37.69
CA ALA A 62 8.00 -32.55 38.17
C ALA A 62 7.59 -31.30 38.99
N ASP A 63 6.50 -31.40 39.77
CA ASP A 63 5.96 -30.31 40.59
C ASP A 63 5.72 -29.00 39.82
N ARG A 64 5.38 -29.09 38.53
CA ARG A 64 5.09 -27.91 37.69
C ARG A 64 3.81 -27.19 38.13
N TRP A 65 3.78 -25.88 37.94
CA TRP A 65 2.58 -25.07 38.12
C TRP A 65 1.58 -25.30 36.99
N VAL A 66 0.31 -25.50 37.36
CA VAL A 66 -0.82 -25.63 36.44
C VAL A 66 -2.00 -24.77 36.93
N VAL A 67 -2.93 -24.50 36.03
CA VAL A 67 -4.18 -23.80 36.33
C VAL A 67 -5.35 -24.75 36.19
N LEU A 68 -6.25 -24.74 37.17
CA LEU A 68 -7.54 -25.42 37.11
C LEU A 68 -8.65 -24.39 36.90
N LYS A 69 -9.53 -24.64 35.94
CA LYS A 69 -10.73 -23.83 35.69
C LYS A 69 -11.94 -24.75 35.64
N GLY A 70 -12.98 -24.40 36.40
CA GLY A 70 -14.24 -25.16 36.39
C GLY A 70 -14.90 -25.14 35.01
N LEU A 71 -15.42 -26.28 34.59
CA LEU A 71 -16.44 -26.38 33.55
C LEU A 71 -17.78 -25.93 34.15
N LEU A 72 -18.70 -25.43 33.31
CA LEU A 72 -20.01 -24.97 33.81
C LEU A 72 -20.84 -26.12 34.37
N ASP A 73 -21.75 -25.75 35.27
CA ASP A 73 -22.53 -26.59 36.18
C ASP A 73 -23.51 -27.55 35.45
N THR A 74 -22.99 -28.64 34.89
CA THR A 74 -23.80 -29.80 34.48
C THR A 74 -24.00 -30.71 35.70
N GLY A 75 -25.09 -30.49 36.44
CA GLY A 75 -25.47 -31.30 37.61
C GLY A 75 -25.87 -32.75 37.32
N ASP A 76 -25.47 -33.28 36.17
CA ASP A 76 -25.72 -34.62 35.65
C ASP A 76 -24.39 -35.21 35.13
N GLN A 77 -24.09 -36.46 35.46
CA GLN A 77 -22.83 -37.10 35.10
C GLN A 77 -22.74 -37.40 33.61
N ASP A 78 -23.85 -37.80 32.98
CA ASP A 78 -23.89 -38.09 31.54
C ASP A 78 -23.63 -36.81 30.71
N ALA A 79 -24.12 -35.67 31.20
CA ALA A 79 -23.88 -34.36 30.59
C ALA A 79 -22.42 -33.87 30.80
N MET A 80 -21.78 -34.21 31.92
CA MET A 80 -20.38 -33.90 32.17
C MET A 80 -19.45 -34.77 31.31
N GLU A 81 -19.70 -36.07 31.21
CA GLU A 81 -18.93 -36.97 30.32
C GLU A 81 -19.06 -36.56 28.85
N ALA A 82 -20.26 -36.15 28.41
CA ALA A 82 -20.48 -35.58 27.09
C ALA A 82 -19.67 -34.29 26.89
N ALA A 83 -19.77 -33.32 27.80
CA ALA A 83 -19.05 -32.04 27.72
C ALA A 83 -17.51 -32.20 27.76
N ILE A 84 -17.00 -33.19 28.52
CA ILE A 84 -15.58 -33.54 28.51
C ILE A 84 -15.20 -34.18 27.17
N SER A 85 -16.00 -35.14 26.67
CA SER A 85 -15.73 -35.82 25.40
C SER A 85 -15.76 -34.87 24.20
N GLU A 86 -16.72 -33.95 24.16
CA GLU A 86 -16.84 -32.89 23.17
C GLU A 86 -15.59 -31.98 23.15
N ARG A 87 -14.98 -31.72 24.32
CA ARG A 87 -13.82 -30.82 24.48
C ARG A 87 -12.46 -31.50 24.37
N ARG A 88 -12.38 -32.83 24.21
CA ARG A 88 -11.09 -33.57 24.15
C ARG A 88 -10.13 -33.06 23.08
N PHE A 89 -10.64 -32.60 21.93
CA PHE A 89 -9.82 -32.06 20.84
C PHE A 89 -8.97 -30.85 21.28
N LEU A 90 -9.37 -30.12 22.32
CA LEU A 90 -8.61 -28.98 22.84
C LEU A 90 -7.25 -29.38 23.42
N ALA A 91 -7.08 -30.64 23.84
CA ALA A 91 -5.80 -31.17 24.33
C ALA A 91 -4.82 -31.52 23.19
N GLU A 92 -5.30 -31.58 21.94
CA GLU A 92 -4.47 -31.82 20.74
C GLU A 92 -3.92 -30.52 20.13
N ILE A 93 -4.35 -29.36 20.63
CA ILE A 93 -3.91 -28.04 20.17
C ILE A 93 -2.54 -27.73 20.79
N GLU A 94 -1.53 -27.53 19.95
CA GLU A 94 -0.17 -27.19 20.36
C GLU A 94 0.35 -26.03 19.50
N HIS A 95 0.41 -24.84 20.11
CA HIS A 95 0.86 -23.59 19.49
C HIS A 95 1.54 -22.70 20.54
N SER A 96 2.54 -21.89 20.16
CA SER A 96 3.24 -20.96 21.06
C SER A 96 2.27 -20.00 21.74
N ASN A 97 1.42 -19.37 20.93
CA ASN A 97 0.51 -18.30 21.32
C ASN A 97 -0.84 -18.79 21.85
N ILE A 98 -0.99 -20.09 22.15
CA ILE A 98 -2.21 -20.67 22.75
C ILE A 98 -1.83 -21.39 24.05
N VAL A 99 -2.65 -21.27 25.09
CA VAL A 99 -2.46 -22.00 26.35
C VAL A 99 -2.59 -23.51 26.12
N ARG A 100 -1.62 -24.28 26.60
CA ARG A 100 -1.68 -25.74 26.47
C ARG A 100 -2.65 -26.33 27.49
N ILE A 101 -3.61 -27.10 27.01
CA ILE A 101 -4.47 -27.93 27.87
C ILE A 101 -3.76 -29.27 28.11
N TYR A 102 -3.67 -29.66 29.38
CA TYR A 102 -2.99 -30.89 29.80
C TYR A 102 -3.96 -32.02 30.08
N ASN A 103 -5.13 -31.72 30.66
CA ASN A 103 -6.06 -32.76 31.11
C ASN A 103 -7.47 -32.20 31.35
N PHE A 104 -8.44 -33.11 31.44
CA PHE A 104 -9.77 -32.85 31.97
C PHE A 104 -9.97 -33.77 33.17
N VAL A 105 -10.36 -33.21 34.31
CA VAL A 105 -10.46 -33.96 35.58
C VAL A 105 -11.72 -33.60 36.34
N GLU A 106 -12.18 -34.54 37.14
CA GLU A 106 -13.37 -34.38 37.98
C GLU A 106 -12.97 -34.35 39.45
N HIS A 107 -13.70 -33.59 40.25
CA HIS A 107 -13.54 -33.54 41.70
C HIS A 107 -14.89 -33.47 42.40
N LEU A 108 -15.05 -34.26 43.46
CA LEU A 108 -16.23 -34.22 44.31
C LEU A 108 -16.16 -32.99 45.22
N ASP A 109 -17.04 -32.00 45.03
CA ASP A 109 -17.23 -30.91 46.00
C ASP A 109 -17.83 -31.52 47.28
N GLN A 110 -17.04 -31.57 48.35
CA GLN A 110 -17.43 -32.17 49.63
C GLN A 110 -18.56 -31.40 50.35
N ARG A 111 -18.87 -30.17 49.94
CA ARG A 111 -19.94 -29.35 50.53
C ARG A 111 -21.29 -29.63 49.88
N THR A 112 -21.33 -29.83 48.57
CA THR A 112 -22.56 -30.04 47.78
C THR A 112 -22.83 -31.50 47.48
N GLY A 113 -21.77 -32.33 47.45
CA GLY A 113 -21.82 -33.71 46.94
C GLY A 113 -21.82 -33.80 45.41
N SER A 114 -21.63 -32.69 44.69
CA SER A 114 -21.60 -32.67 43.22
C SER A 114 -20.22 -33.07 42.68
N LEU A 115 -20.20 -33.81 41.56
CA LEU A 115 -18.99 -34.09 40.81
C LEU A 115 -18.74 -32.95 39.82
N ASP A 116 -17.76 -32.10 40.10
CA ASP A 116 -17.41 -30.94 39.29
C ASP A 116 -16.25 -31.22 38.34
N GLY A 117 -16.42 -30.84 37.08
CA GLY A 117 -15.40 -30.94 36.03
C GLY A 117 -14.47 -29.73 36.01
N TYR A 118 -13.19 -29.97 35.75
CA TYR A 118 -12.13 -28.96 35.67
C TYR A 118 -11.25 -29.21 34.44
N ILE A 119 -10.96 -28.14 33.69
CA ILE A 119 -9.89 -28.13 32.70
C ILE A 119 -8.58 -27.87 33.46
N VAL A 120 -7.56 -28.70 33.22
CA VAL A 120 -6.19 -28.50 33.67
C VAL A 120 -5.36 -27.97 32.52
N MET A 121 -4.75 -26.80 32.71
CA MET A 121 -3.99 -26.10 31.66
C MET A 121 -2.68 -25.50 32.20
N GLU A 122 -1.83 -25.10 31.26
CA GLU A 122 -0.58 -24.40 31.50
C GLU A 122 -0.76 -23.14 32.37
N TYR A 123 0.13 -22.95 33.34
CA TYR A 123 0.23 -21.68 34.07
C TYR A 123 0.97 -20.64 33.21
N VAL A 124 0.20 -19.71 32.66
CA VAL A 124 0.71 -18.56 31.90
C VAL A 124 1.00 -17.41 32.88
N GLY A 125 2.29 -17.18 33.15
CA GLY A 125 2.73 -16.02 33.95
C GLY A 125 2.80 -14.77 33.08
N GLY A 126 2.51 -13.59 33.64
CA GLY A 126 2.54 -12.33 32.90
C GLY A 126 1.43 -11.38 33.34
N LYS A 127 1.01 -10.50 32.42
CA LYS A 127 -0.15 -9.61 32.61
C LYS A 127 -1.11 -9.76 31.44
N SER A 128 -2.41 -9.81 31.72
CA SER A 128 -3.44 -9.70 30.69
C SER A 128 -3.37 -8.36 29.97
N LEU A 129 -3.79 -8.32 28.70
CA LEU A 129 -3.91 -7.05 27.97
C LEU A 129 -4.85 -6.07 28.69
N LYS A 130 -5.85 -6.59 29.40
CA LYS A 130 -6.73 -5.84 30.31
C LYS A 130 -5.99 -5.18 31.47
N GLU A 131 -5.09 -5.89 32.14
CA GLU A 131 -4.28 -5.34 33.23
C GLU A 131 -3.34 -4.26 32.68
N ILE A 132 -2.63 -4.55 31.58
CA ILE A 132 -1.76 -3.58 30.90
C ILE A 132 -2.55 -2.30 30.55
N ALA A 133 -3.73 -2.43 29.95
CA ALA A 133 -4.58 -1.28 29.58
C ALA A 133 -5.27 -0.59 30.79
N ASN A 134 -5.30 -1.20 31.97
CA ASN A 134 -5.83 -0.61 33.21
C ASN A 134 -4.75 0.06 34.06
N GLU A 135 -3.51 -0.46 34.06
CA GLU A 135 -2.35 0.16 34.70
C GLU A 135 -2.01 1.51 34.05
N ARG A 136 -2.32 1.65 32.76
CA ARG A 136 -2.24 2.91 32.01
C ARG A 136 -3.40 3.89 32.30
N ARG A 137 -4.19 3.72 33.36
CA ARG A 137 -5.24 4.71 33.70
C ARG A 137 -4.63 5.99 34.27
N ARG A 138 -5.08 7.13 33.73
CA ARG A 138 -4.74 8.46 34.22
C ARG A 138 -5.46 8.74 35.55
N PRO A 139 -4.97 9.68 36.38
CA PRO A 139 -5.58 9.99 37.68
C PRO A 139 -7.04 10.49 37.62
N ASP A 140 -7.49 10.97 36.46
CA ASP A 140 -8.88 11.35 36.17
C ASP A 140 -9.79 10.15 35.84
N GLY A 141 -9.24 8.93 35.84
CA GLY A 141 -9.94 7.67 35.53
C GLY A 141 -9.96 7.29 34.05
N ARG A 142 -9.54 8.19 33.15
CA ARG A 142 -9.49 7.94 31.71
C ARG A 142 -8.39 6.92 31.37
N ARG A 143 -8.57 6.16 30.28
CA ARG A 143 -7.49 5.31 29.77
C ARG A 143 -6.42 6.20 29.12
N ASP A 144 -5.15 5.97 29.41
CA ASP A 144 -4.08 6.28 28.47
C ASP A 144 -3.96 5.08 27.52
N PRO A 145 -4.29 5.23 26.23
CA PRO A 145 -4.30 4.11 25.31
C PRO A 145 -2.90 3.51 25.10
N LEU A 146 -2.85 2.29 24.55
CA LEU A 146 -1.59 1.72 24.09
C LEU A 146 -1.17 2.41 22.79
N PRO A 147 0.15 2.54 22.54
CA PRO A 147 0.64 2.90 21.22
C PRO A 147 0.14 1.91 20.16
N VAL A 148 -0.20 2.42 18.98
CA VAL A 148 -0.82 1.62 17.90
C VAL A 148 0.10 0.49 17.45
N GLU A 149 1.39 0.73 17.36
CA GLU A 149 2.42 -0.26 17.03
C GLU A 149 2.47 -1.42 18.03
N GLN A 150 2.22 -1.15 19.33
CA GLN A 150 2.16 -2.20 20.36
C GLN A 150 0.86 -3.02 20.23
N ALA A 151 -0.27 -2.36 19.97
CA ALA A 151 -1.54 -3.05 19.75
C ALA A 151 -1.52 -3.90 18.46
N CYS A 152 -0.95 -3.39 17.37
CA CYS A 152 -0.78 -4.15 16.12
C CYS A 152 0.07 -5.41 16.33
N ALA A 153 1.17 -5.33 17.10
CA ALA A 153 1.98 -6.51 17.42
C ALA A 153 1.16 -7.60 18.13
N TYR A 154 0.37 -7.22 19.16
CA TYR A 154 -0.56 -8.15 19.81
C TYR A 154 -1.64 -8.69 18.87
N GLY A 155 -2.13 -7.88 17.94
CA GLY A 155 -3.07 -8.32 16.92
C GLY A 155 -2.49 -9.36 15.97
N ILE A 156 -1.23 -9.20 15.55
CA ILE A 156 -0.54 -10.15 14.66
C ILE A 156 -0.35 -11.50 15.37
N GLU A 157 0.19 -11.53 16.59
CA GLU A 157 0.36 -12.78 17.35
C GLU A 157 -0.99 -13.49 17.65
N ALA A 158 -2.05 -12.72 17.87
CA ALA A 158 -3.40 -13.27 18.02
C ALA A 158 -3.94 -13.85 16.71
N LEU A 159 -3.67 -13.21 15.56
CA LEU A 159 -4.07 -13.70 14.25
C LEU A 159 -3.30 -14.95 13.83
N GLU A 160 -2.03 -15.10 14.20
CA GLU A 160 -1.27 -16.35 14.03
C GLU A 160 -1.93 -17.51 14.81
N ALA A 161 -2.31 -17.27 16.08
CA ALA A 161 -3.04 -18.24 16.89
C ALA A 161 -4.43 -18.60 16.31
N LEU A 162 -5.20 -17.60 15.88
CA LEU A 162 -6.50 -17.81 15.24
C LEU A 162 -6.36 -18.57 13.92
N GLY A 163 -5.38 -18.24 13.08
CA GLY A 163 -5.10 -18.96 11.83
C GLY A 163 -4.76 -20.43 12.06
N HIS A 164 -4.01 -20.75 13.12
CA HIS A 164 -3.74 -22.13 13.53
C HIS A 164 -5.01 -22.90 13.91
N LEU A 165 -5.97 -22.26 14.60
CA LEU A 165 -7.28 -22.83 14.93
C LEU A 165 -8.16 -22.98 13.69
N HIS A 166 -8.22 -21.94 12.84
CA HIS A 166 -9.01 -21.93 11.62
C HIS A 166 -8.57 -23.05 10.66
N SER A 167 -7.26 -23.30 10.53
CA SER A 167 -6.69 -24.43 9.75
C SER A 167 -7.06 -25.83 10.27
N ARG A 168 -7.66 -25.92 11.48
CA ARG A 168 -8.11 -27.17 12.14
C ARG A 168 -9.63 -27.26 12.27
N ASN A 169 -10.39 -26.44 11.52
CA ASN A 169 -11.85 -26.36 11.60
C ASN A 169 -12.36 -25.89 12.98
N LEU A 170 -11.59 -25.05 13.68
CA LEU A 170 -11.93 -24.50 14.99
C LEU A 170 -12.09 -22.98 14.95
N LEU A 171 -12.93 -22.43 15.83
CA LEU A 171 -13.15 -21.00 16.04
C LEU A 171 -12.86 -20.62 17.49
N TYR A 172 -12.38 -19.41 17.75
CA TYR A 172 -12.03 -18.95 19.10
C TYR A 172 -13.21 -18.28 19.85
N CYS A 173 -14.08 -17.58 19.11
CA CYS A 173 -15.36 -16.98 19.51
C CYS A 173 -15.36 -15.89 20.59
N ASP A 174 -14.32 -15.76 21.43
CA ASP A 174 -14.27 -14.78 22.54
C ASP A 174 -12.90 -14.10 22.67
N PHE A 175 -12.28 -13.66 21.56
CA PHE A 175 -11.03 -12.90 21.63
C PHE A 175 -11.29 -11.46 22.12
N LYS A 176 -10.61 -11.09 23.22
CA LYS A 176 -10.74 -9.81 23.92
C LYS A 176 -9.56 -9.59 24.87
N VAL A 177 -9.43 -8.37 25.37
CA VAL A 177 -8.34 -7.97 26.29
C VAL A 177 -8.22 -8.80 27.58
N ASP A 178 -9.31 -9.44 28.03
CA ASP A 178 -9.33 -10.34 29.19
C ASP A 178 -8.68 -11.70 28.91
N ASN A 179 -8.70 -12.17 27.66
CA ASN A 179 -8.42 -13.56 27.29
C ASN A 179 -7.04 -13.76 26.63
N ALA A 180 -6.18 -12.74 26.69
CA ALA A 180 -4.80 -12.78 26.19
C ALA A 180 -3.83 -12.20 27.22
N ILE A 181 -2.73 -12.91 27.49
CA ILE A 181 -1.66 -12.53 28.42
C ILE A 181 -0.37 -12.26 27.66
N GLN A 182 0.28 -11.13 27.98
CA GLN A 182 1.67 -10.90 27.62
C GLN A 182 2.59 -11.60 28.61
N GLN A 183 3.36 -12.58 28.10
CA GLN A 183 4.38 -13.31 28.83
C GLN A 183 5.74 -13.04 28.16
N GLN A 184 6.60 -12.26 28.83
CA GLN A 184 7.88 -11.81 28.27
C GLN A 184 7.67 -11.15 26.89
N ASP A 185 8.20 -11.76 25.83
CA ASP A 185 8.15 -11.26 24.45
C ASP A 185 7.08 -11.99 23.59
N GLN A 186 6.12 -12.68 24.21
CA GLN A 186 5.04 -13.41 23.52
C GLN A 186 3.65 -13.10 24.10
N LEU A 187 2.64 -13.06 23.23
CA LEU A 187 1.23 -13.05 23.58
C LEU A 187 0.67 -14.48 23.58
N LYS A 188 -0.02 -14.90 24.65
CA LYS A 188 -0.67 -16.20 24.75
C LYS A 188 -2.16 -16.07 25.03
N LEU A 189 -2.99 -16.72 24.22
CA LEU A 189 -4.44 -16.83 24.40
C LEU A 189 -4.75 -17.85 25.50
N ILE A 190 -5.58 -17.48 26.48
CA ILE A 190 -5.73 -18.23 27.74
C ILE A 190 -7.13 -18.80 28.03
N ASP A 191 -8.15 -18.48 27.23
CA ASP A 191 -9.52 -18.93 27.47
C ASP A 191 -10.08 -19.77 26.33
N MET A 192 -9.81 -21.07 26.39
CA MET A 192 -10.35 -22.05 25.44
C MET A 192 -11.82 -22.44 25.74
N GLY A 193 -12.49 -21.76 26.68
CA GLY A 193 -13.84 -22.14 27.15
C GLY A 193 -14.94 -21.96 26.10
N ALA A 194 -14.76 -21.03 25.17
CA ALA A 194 -15.68 -20.74 24.05
C ALA A 194 -15.21 -21.33 22.71
N VAL A 195 -14.04 -22.00 22.67
CA VAL A 195 -13.50 -22.59 21.45
C VAL A 195 -14.39 -23.76 21.03
N ARG A 196 -14.82 -23.76 19.77
CA ARG A 196 -15.71 -24.76 19.19
C ARG A 196 -15.29 -25.11 17.77
N ARG A 197 -15.95 -26.11 17.19
CA ARG A 197 -15.75 -26.46 15.78
C ARG A 197 -16.59 -25.57 14.86
N MET A 198 -16.20 -25.43 13.59
CA MET A 198 -16.99 -24.69 12.59
C MET A 198 -18.27 -25.42 12.17
N ASP A 199 -18.29 -26.75 12.29
CA ASP A 199 -19.41 -27.64 11.95
C ASP A 199 -20.35 -27.94 13.15
N ASP A 200 -20.16 -27.24 14.27
CA ASP A 200 -20.98 -27.36 15.47
C ASP A 200 -22.14 -26.33 15.43
N GLU A 201 -23.36 -26.84 15.24
CA GLU A 201 -24.60 -26.04 15.22
C GLU A 201 -25.41 -26.15 16.53
N GLU A 202 -25.10 -27.12 17.41
CA GLU A 202 -25.93 -27.45 18.58
C GLU A 202 -25.45 -26.79 19.88
N SER A 203 -24.14 -26.57 20.02
CA SER A 203 -23.55 -26.08 21.26
C SER A 203 -23.87 -24.61 21.53
N ALA A 204 -23.99 -24.22 22.81
CA ALA A 204 -24.40 -22.88 23.18
C ALA A 204 -23.34 -21.83 22.78
N ILE A 205 -23.75 -20.79 22.04
CA ILE A 205 -22.84 -19.74 21.59
C ILE A 205 -22.57 -18.76 22.74
N TYR A 206 -21.30 -18.62 23.10
CA TYR A 206 -20.82 -17.65 24.09
C TYR A 206 -20.12 -16.47 23.38
N GLY A 207 -20.22 -15.27 23.96
CA GLY A 207 -19.52 -14.10 23.48
C GLY A 207 -19.67 -12.91 24.42
N THR A 208 -18.85 -11.87 24.20
CA THR A 208 -18.83 -10.67 25.04
C THR A 208 -19.40 -9.46 24.29
N VAL A 209 -20.44 -8.84 24.87
CA VAL A 209 -21.07 -7.62 24.33
C VAL A 209 -20.03 -6.52 24.08
N GLY A 210 -20.06 -5.94 22.88
CA GLY A 210 -19.10 -4.93 22.41
C GLY A 210 -17.83 -5.50 21.79
N TYR A 211 -17.65 -6.82 21.76
CA TYR A 211 -16.59 -7.53 21.01
C TYR A 211 -17.16 -8.52 19.99
N GLN A 212 -18.20 -9.28 20.36
CA GLN A 212 -18.84 -10.25 19.48
C GLN A 212 -19.44 -9.58 18.24
N ALA A 213 -19.32 -10.22 17.08
CA ALA A 213 -19.89 -9.71 15.84
C ALA A 213 -21.42 -9.84 15.83
N PRO A 214 -22.16 -8.85 15.26
CA PRO A 214 -23.61 -8.77 15.39
C PRO A 214 -24.35 -9.95 14.75
N GLU A 215 -23.82 -10.51 13.66
CA GLU A 215 -24.45 -11.61 12.93
C GLU A 215 -24.41 -12.95 13.66
N VAL A 216 -23.57 -13.11 14.69
CA VAL A 216 -23.31 -14.40 15.36
C VAL A 216 -24.57 -14.98 16.02
N ALA A 217 -25.51 -14.13 16.45
CA ALA A 217 -26.77 -14.56 17.03
C ALA A 217 -27.78 -15.12 16.00
N GLU A 218 -27.59 -14.82 14.70
CA GLU A 218 -28.51 -15.21 13.62
C GLU A 218 -27.88 -16.24 12.66
N LEU A 219 -26.59 -16.08 12.34
CA LEU A 219 -25.84 -16.89 11.37
C LEU A 219 -24.86 -17.88 12.03
N GLY A 220 -24.70 -17.82 13.35
CA GLY A 220 -23.66 -18.56 14.08
C GLY A 220 -22.26 -17.93 13.95
N PRO A 221 -21.28 -18.44 14.72
CA PRO A 221 -19.90 -17.97 14.64
C PRO A 221 -19.20 -18.49 13.39
N SER A 222 -18.29 -17.68 12.86
CA SER A 222 -17.50 -17.94 11.66
C SER A 222 -16.10 -17.35 11.77
N VAL A 223 -15.20 -17.67 10.81
CA VAL A 223 -13.90 -17.00 10.66
C VAL A 223 -14.07 -15.48 10.64
N ALA A 224 -15.02 -14.96 9.85
CA ALA A 224 -15.31 -13.54 9.75
C ALA A 224 -15.77 -12.91 11.09
N SER A 225 -16.39 -13.69 11.99
CA SER A 225 -16.75 -13.24 13.33
C SER A 225 -15.58 -13.22 14.31
N ASP A 226 -14.63 -14.16 14.19
CA ASP A 226 -13.38 -14.12 14.97
C ASP A 226 -12.55 -12.88 14.61
N LEU A 227 -12.41 -12.59 13.32
CA LEU A 227 -11.63 -11.42 12.83
C LEU A 227 -12.27 -10.08 13.24
N TYR A 228 -13.60 -10.02 13.34
CA TYR A 228 -14.32 -8.89 13.95
C TYR A 228 -13.87 -8.67 15.40
N THR A 229 -13.81 -9.73 16.23
CA THR A 229 -13.38 -9.59 17.64
C THR A 229 -11.93 -9.10 17.77
N VAL A 230 -11.04 -9.42 16.81
CA VAL A 230 -9.68 -8.87 16.74
C VAL A 230 -9.70 -7.36 16.55
N ALA A 231 -10.45 -6.85 15.58
CA ALA A 231 -10.55 -5.40 15.35
C ALA A 231 -11.22 -4.65 16.52
N ARG A 232 -12.26 -5.23 17.14
CA ARG A 232 -12.85 -4.69 18.37
C ARG A 232 -11.83 -4.59 19.51
N THR A 233 -10.97 -5.60 19.65
CA THR A 233 -9.89 -5.62 20.65
C THR A 233 -8.82 -4.57 20.36
N LEU A 234 -8.39 -4.44 19.10
CA LEU A 234 -7.46 -3.39 18.66
C LEU A 234 -8.01 -1.97 18.93
N ALA A 235 -9.30 -1.74 18.65
CA ALA A 235 -9.96 -0.46 18.95
C ALA A 235 -9.97 -0.15 20.45
N VAL A 236 -10.33 -1.12 21.31
CA VAL A 236 -10.34 -0.96 22.78
C VAL A 236 -8.94 -0.70 23.37
N LEU A 237 -7.88 -1.18 22.71
CA LEU A 237 -6.49 -0.96 23.14
C LEU A 237 -5.93 0.40 22.70
N THR A 238 -6.30 0.89 21.51
CA THR A 238 -5.62 2.02 20.84
C THR A 238 -6.25 3.39 21.08
N PHE A 239 -7.50 3.48 21.56
CA PHE A 239 -8.07 4.75 22.02
C PHE A 239 -8.99 4.56 23.24
N ASP A 240 -9.39 5.67 23.88
CA ASP A 240 -10.33 5.68 25.00
C ASP A 240 -11.77 5.42 24.48
N PHE A 241 -12.04 4.17 24.07
CA PHE A 241 -13.27 3.76 23.38
C PHE A 241 -14.48 3.73 24.32
N GLN A 242 -14.91 4.91 24.77
CA GLN A 242 -16.06 5.06 25.66
C GLN A 242 -17.35 4.62 24.96
N GLY A 243 -18.12 3.78 25.65
CA GLY A 243 -19.41 3.31 25.16
C GLY A 243 -19.38 2.12 24.17
N TYR A 244 -18.24 1.46 23.98
CA TYR A 244 -18.11 0.28 23.11
C TYR A 244 -19.01 -0.91 23.48
N THR A 245 -19.58 -0.94 24.70
CA THR A 245 -20.52 -1.98 25.16
C THR A 245 -21.99 -1.50 25.23
N ASN A 246 -22.32 -0.29 24.75
CA ASN A 246 -23.70 0.22 24.81
C ASN A 246 -24.10 1.23 23.71
N VAL A 247 -23.25 2.18 23.34
CA VAL A 247 -23.50 3.16 22.27
C VAL A 247 -22.93 2.66 20.94
N PHE A 248 -21.71 2.14 21.00
CA PHE A 248 -20.96 1.64 19.84
C PHE A 248 -20.81 0.12 19.93
N VAL A 249 -21.93 -0.60 20.17
CA VAL A 249 -21.90 -2.06 20.36
C VAL A 249 -21.33 -2.75 19.12
N ASP A 250 -21.90 -2.43 17.96
CA ASP A 250 -21.62 -3.08 16.68
C ASP A 250 -20.90 -2.16 15.68
N SER A 251 -20.56 -0.93 16.10
CA SER A 251 -20.02 0.14 15.24
C SER A 251 -18.76 0.78 15.81
N LEU A 252 -18.01 1.50 14.98
CA LEU A 252 -16.89 2.36 15.39
C LEU A 252 -17.36 3.83 15.48
N PRO A 253 -16.72 4.66 16.33
CA PRO A 253 -16.98 6.09 16.37
C PRO A 253 -16.45 6.80 15.12
N ASP A 254 -17.00 7.98 14.85
CA ASP A 254 -16.60 8.84 13.73
C ASP A 254 -15.09 9.22 13.80
N PRO A 255 -14.35 9.11 12.68
CA PRO A 255 -12.91 9.34 12.66
C PRO A 255 -12.49 10.77 12.97
N GLU A 256 -13.31 11.81 12.69
CA GLU A 256 -12.95 13.20 12.99
C GLU A 256 -12.67 13.39 14.49
N HIS A 257 -13.41 12.66 15.32
CA HIS A 257 -13.37 12.74 16.78
C HIS A 257 -12.25 11.90 17.42
N ILE A 258 -11.61 11.00 16.67
CA ILE A 258 -10.58 10.08 17.16
C ILE A 258 -9.22 10.42 16.52
N GLU A 259 -8.31 11.00 17.30
CA GLU A 259 -6.96 11.40 16.84
C GLU A 259 -6.21 10.23 16.15
N VAL A 260 -6.31 9.02 16.70
CA VAL A 260 -5.67 7.81 16.15
C VAL A 260 -6.17 7.49 14.75
N PHE A 261 -7.46 7.67 14.47
CA PHE A 261 -8.04 7.39 13.14
C PHE A 261 -7.63 8.45 12.11
N ARG A 262 -7.59 9.74 12.50
CA ARG A 262 -7.05 10.81 11.64
C ARG A 262 -5.54 10.69 11.38
N ARG A 263 -4.79 10.14 12.32
CA ARG A 263 -3.33 10.03 12.24
C ARG A 263 -2.87 8.78 11.48
N TYR A 264 -3.61 7.69 11.57
CA TYR A 264 -3.27 6.39 10.98
C TYR A 264 -4.48 5.87 10.20
N GLU A 265 -4.72 6.45 9.03
CA GLU A 265 -5.86 6.14 8.17
C GLU A 265 -5.92 4.66 7.77
N SER A 266 -4.76 4.06 7.45
CA SER A 266 -4.64 2.64 7.13
C SER A 266 -5.10 1.74 8.27
N PHE A 267 -4.76 2.08 9.52
CA PHE A 267 -5.24 1.40 10.71
C PHE A 267 -6.76 1.55 10.87
N TYR A 268 -7.30 2.75 10.65
CA TYR A 268 -8.75 2.97 10.67
C TYR A 268 -9.49 2.15 9.59
N ARG A 269 -9.02 2.15 8.34
CA ARG A 269 -9.58 1.34 7.25
C ARG A 269 -9.52 -0.15 7.54
N LEU A 270 -8.43 -0.64 8.14
CA LEU A 270 -8.31 -2.03 8.61
C LEU A 270 -9.37 -2.38 9.66
N LEU A 271 -9.58 -1.53 10.66
CA LEU A 271 -10.63 -1.74 11.66
C LEU A 271 -12.01 -1.74 10.99
N VAL A 272 -12.28 -0.77 10.11
CA VAL A 272 -13.55 -0.64 9.38
C VAL A 272 -13.84 -1.86 8.51
N ARG A 273 -12.85 -2.41 7.77
CA ARG A 273 -13.02 -3.64 6.97
C ARG A 273 -13.30 -4.84 7.86
N ALA A 274 -12.53 -5.03 8.93
CA ALA A 274 -12.75 -6.14 9.87
C ALA A 274 -14.06 -6.02 10.66
N THR A 275 -14.61 -4.82 10.83
CA THR A 275 -15.92 -4.60 11.48
C THR A 275 -17.06 -4.30 10.50
N ASP A 276 -16.95 -4.65 9.21
CA ASP A 276 -18.04 -4.43 8.26
C ASP A 276 -19.29 -5.24 8.69
N PRO A 277 -20.51 -4.66 8.67
CA PRO A 277 -21.74 -5.39 9.00
C PRO A 277 -21.98 -6.63 8.13
N ASP A 278 -21.50 -6.63 6.89
CA ASP A 278 -21.54 -7.77 5.99
C ASP A 278 -20.28 -8.64 6.21
N PRO A 279 -20.41 -9.87 6.76
CA PRO A 279 -19.26 -10.73 7.03
C PRO A 279 -18.50 -11.11 5.74
N GLY A 280 -19.14 -11.06 4.57
CA GLY A 280 -18.49 -11.33 3.28
C GLY A 280 -17.53 -10.24 2.81
N ARG A 281 -17.58 -9.03 3.40
CA ARG A 281 -16.70 -7.89 3.08
C ARG A 281 -15.47 -7.79 3.98
N ARG A 282 -15.43 -8.59 5.04
CA ARG A 282 -14.31 -8.63 6.00
C ARG A 282 -13.08 -9.30 5.35
N PHE A 283 -12.04 -9.51 6.14
CA PHE A 283 -10.91 -10.35 5.72
C PHE A 283 -11.37 -11.81 5.59
N ALA A 284 -10.96 -12.50 4.53
CA ALA A 284 -11.34 -13.88 4.26
C ALA A 284 -10.61 -14.89 5.16
N SER A 285 -9.45 -14.51 5.71
CA SER A 285 -8.66 -15.35 6.63
C SER A 285 -7.87 -14.53 7.64
N ALA A 286 -7.46 -15.18 8.74
CA ALA A 286 -6.56 -14.58 9.71
C ALA A 286 -5.19 -14.21 9.10
N GLN A 287 -4.70 -14.96 8.11
CA GLN A 287 -3.47 -14.65 7.40
C GLN A 287 -3.60 -13.35 6.58
N GLU A 288 -4.69 -13.18 5.82
CA GLU A 288 -4.93 -11.95 5.06
C GLU A 288 -4.98 -10.71 5.98
N MET A 289 -5.67 -10.84 7.12
CA MET A 289 -5.72 -9.77 8.12
C MET A 289 -4.35 -9.50 8.77
N ALA A 290 -3.54 -10.55 9.01
CA ALA A 290 -2.20 -10.42 9.59
C ALA A 290 -1.21 -9.74 8.62
N ASP A 291 -1.24 -10.10 7.33
CA ASP A 291 -0.44 -9.47 6.29
C ASP A 291 -0.75 -7.97 6.20
N GLN A 292 -2.04 -7.61 6.15
CA GLN A 292 -2.47 -6.22 6.08
C GLN A 292 -2.18 -5.46 7.38
N LEU A 293 -2.36 -6.07 8.56
CA LEU A 293 -1.99 -5.47 9.85
C LEU A 293 -0.47 -5.27 9.99
N THR A 294 0.32 -6.14 9.38
CA THR A 294 1.79 -5.99 9.30
C THR A 294 2.18 -4.81 8.40
N GLY A 295 1.51 -4.63 7.26
CA GLY A 295 1.67 -3.43 6.42
C GLY A 295 1.33 -2.14 7.18
N VAL A 296 0.20 -2.12 7.90
CA VAL A 296 -0.19 -1.00 8.78
C VAL A 296 0.84 -0.75 9.89
N LEU A 297 1.32 -1.80 10.57
CA LEU A 297 2.36 -1.68 11.61
C LEU A 297 3.64 -1.05 11.07
N ARG A 298 4.09 -1.46 9.88
CA ARG A 298 5.28 -0.91 9.21
C ARG A 298 5.12 0.58 8.93
N GLU A 299 3.96 1.00 8.44
CA GLU A 299 3.61 2.39 8.17
C GLU A 299 3.59 3.24 9.46
N VAL A 300 2.89 2.77 10.51
CA VAL A 300 2.86 3.43 11.83
C VAL A 300 4.26 3.64 12.39
N VAL A 301 5.10 2.60 12.39
CA VAL A 301 6.47 2.66 12.89
C VAL A 301 7.35 3.57 12.02
N ALA A 302 7.17 3.57 10.70
CA ALA A 302 7.90 4.46 9.80
C ALA A 302 7.57 5.94 10.06
N LEU A 303 6.28 6.28 10.17
CA LEU A 303 5.80 7.61 10.52
C LEU A 303 6.31 8.11 11.88
N GLN A 304 6.35 7.24 12.89
CA GLN A 304 6.83 7.60 14.23
C GLN A 304 8.35 7.76 14.30
N THR A 305 9.11 6.89 13.65
CA THR A 305 10.57 6.80 13.81
C THR A 305 11.36 7.53 12.74
N GLY A 306 10.72 7.95 11.65
CA GLY A 306 11.39 8.46 10.45
C GLY A 306 12.28 7.44 9.75
N ARG A 307 12.14 6.14 10.08
CA ARG A 307 12.94 5.05 9.53
C ARG A 307 12.08 4.11 8.70
N PRO A 308 12.36 3.97 7.39
CA PRO A 308 11.70 3.02 6.51
C PRO A 308 11.63 1.59 7.03
N ARG A 309 10.53 0.93 6.65
CA ARG A 309 10.22 -0.47 6.94
C ARG A 309 9.80 -1.17 5.62
N PRO A 310 10.73 -1.35 4.67
CA PRO A 310 10.41 -1.95 3.38
C PRO A 310 10.13 -3.46 3.51
N GLN A 311 9.27 -3.99 2.63
CA GLN A 311 8.92 -5.41 2.53
C GLN A 311 8.28 -5.66 1.16
N LEU A 312 8.50 -6.83 0.60
CA LEU A 312 7.76 -7.28 -0.59
C LEU A 312 6.29 -7.49 -0.25
N SER A 313 5.40 -7.00 -1.12
CA SER A 313 3.96 -7.25 -1.03
C SER A 313 3.63 -8.69 -1.44
N THR A 314 2.58 -9.26 -0.85
CA THR A 314 1.99 -10.55 -1.25
C THR A 314 0.91 -10.41 -2.32
N LEU A 315 0.54 -9.17 -2.68
CA LEU A 315 -0.52 -8.85 -3.65
C LEU A 315 0.02 -8.12 -4.90
N PHE A 316 1.10 -7.35 -4.77
CA PHE A 316 1.67 -6.54 -5.85
C PHE A 316 3.15 -6.87 -6.10
N GLY A 317 3.55 -6.85 -7.37
CA GLY A 317 4.96 -6.85 -7.76
C GLY A 317 5.66 -5.53 -7.39
N PRO A 318 7.01 -5.53 -7.39
CA PRO A 318 7.79 -4.31 -7.12
C PRO A 318 7.59 -3.25 -8.21
N GLU A 319 7.97 -2.01 -7.90
CA GLU A 319 8.03 -0.93 -8.90
C GLU A 319 9.10 -1.26 -9.96
N LEU A 320 8.65 -1.50 -11.20
CA LEU A 320 9.53 -1.86 -12.33
C LEU A 320 9.95 -0.65 -13.21
N ARG A 321 9.17 0.44 -13.16
CA ARG A 321 9.39 1.65 -13.95
C ARG A 321 9.09 2.88 -13.09
N VAL A 322 9.98 3.88 -13.14
CA VAL A 322 9.76 5.20 -12.55
C VAL A 322 9.69 6.22 -13.69
N PRO A 323 8.49 6.65 -14.10
CA PRO A 323 8.33 7.68 -15.11
C PRO A 323 8.68 9.05 -14.52
N ASP A 324 8.80 10.05 -15.39
CA ASP A 324 8.89 11.47 -15.02
C ASP A 324 9.99 11.86 -14.02
N THR A 325 11.06 11.05 -13.94
CA THR A 325 12.31 11.41 -13.25
C THR A 325 12.94 12.73 -13.75
N ARG A 326 12.49 13.25 -14.89
CA ARG A 326 12.80 14.58 -15.42
C ARG A 326 11.72 15.59 -15.00
N LEU A 327 11.66 15.92 -13.71
CA LEU A 327 10.68 16.86 -13.14
C LEU A 327 10.55 18.20 -13.90
N PHE A 328 11.66 18.65 -14.49
CA PHE A 328 11.69 19.83 -15.34
C PHE A 328 12.03 19.40 -16.76
N ALA A 329 11.29 19.94 -17.72
CA ALA A 329 11.60 19.77 -19.14
C ALA A 329 13.07 20.14 -19.39
N ASP A 330 13.76 19.39 -20.23
CA ASP A 330 15.04 19.86 -20.76
C ASP A 330 14.72 21.14 -21.53
N ALA A 331 15.21 22.28 -21.05
CA ALA A 331 14.85 23.57 -21.62
C ALA A 331 15.39 23.62 -23.06
N ASP A 332 14.58 24.12 -24.00
CA ASP A 332 15.16 24.68 -25.23
C ASP A 332 16.27 25.64 -24.80
N ASP A 333 17.50 25.42 -25.27
CA ASP A 333 18.79 25.99 -24.81
C ASP A 333 18.92 27.53 -24.97
N THR A 334 17.82 28.26 -24.94
CA THR A 334 17.67 29.65 -25.38
C THR A 334 18.15 30.66 -24.35
N VAL A 335 17.88 30.48 -23.05
CA VAL A 335 18.22 31.47 -22.00
C VAL A 335 18.74 30.83 -20.70
N VAL A 336 20.01 30.42 -20.70
CA VAL A 336 20.75 30.01 -19.49
C VAL A 336 21.03 31.17 -18.52
N SER A 337 21.06 32.42 -19.02
CA SER A 337 21.21 33.62 -18.20
C SER A 337 20.38 34.74 -18.83
N ARG A 338 19.40 35.23 -18.09
CA ARG A 338 18.40 36.24 -18.49
C ARG A 338 19.01 37.65 -18.53
N LEU A 339 19.97 37.95 -17.65
CA LEU A 339 20.63 39.26 -17.54
C LEU A 339 22.01 39.30 -18.23
N GLY A 340 22.68 38.16 -18.34
CA GLY A 340 24.04 38.06 -18.91
C GLY A 340 24.11 38.04 -20.44
N HIS A 341 22.97 37.82 -21.14
CA HIS A 341 22.91 37.71 -22.59
C HIS A 341 23.22 39.03 -23.29
N ARG A 342 24.13 39.02 -24.27
CA ARG A 342 24.47 40.20 -25.08
C ARG A 342 23.78 40.12 -26.45
N PRO A 343 23.01 41.14 -26.87
CA PRO A 343 22.41 41.15 -28.20
C PRO A 343 23.50 41.21 -29.29
N ILE A 344 23.33 40.41 -30.33
CA ILE A 344 24.18 40.43 -31.52
C ILE A 344 23.76 41.65 -32.36
N ALA A 345 24.69 42.57 -32.62
CA ALA A 345 24.44 43.63 -33.60
C ALA A 345 24.25 42.98 -34.99
N PRO A 346 23.19 43.32 -35.75
CA PRO A 346 22.93 42.69 -37.04
C PRO A 346 24.13 42.88 -37.97
N ARG A 347 24.57 41.78 -38.60
CA ARG A 347 25.67 41.82 -39.57
C ARG A 347 25.33 42.84 -40.64
N ARG A 348 26.08 43.96 -40.69
CA ARG A 348 26.03 44.89 -41.83
C ARG A 348 26.38 44.09 -43.08
N GLY A 349 25.39 43.88 -43.95
CA GLY A 349 25.61 43.26 -45.26
C GLY A 349 26.68 44.04 -46.01
N GLY A 350 27.69 43.33 -46.51
CA GLY A 350 28.78 43.97 -47.23
C GLY A 350 28.28 44.66 -48.50
N LEU A 351 28.81 45.86 -48.78
CA LEU A 351 28.64 46.49 -50.08
C LEU A 351 29.28 45.58 -51.15
N PHE A 352 28.45 44.98 -51.99
CA PHE A 352 28.78 44.77 -53.40
C PHE A 352 27.60 45.28 -54.21
N GLY A 353 27.82 46.40 -54.90
CA GLY A 353 26.77 47.05 -55.68
C GLY A 353 26.65 46.43 -57.07
N LEU A 354 25.42 46.43 -57.60
CA LEU A 354 25.20 46.48 -59.04
C LEU A 354 24.16 47.56 -59.36
N LEU A 355 24.37 48.28 -60.46
CA LEU A 355 23.57 49.42 -60.89
C LEU A 355 22.23 48.98 -61.49
N GLY A 356 21.15 49.76 -61.27
CA GLY A 356 19.86 49.50 -61.93
C GLY A 356 18.75 50.50 -61.58
N ARG A 357 18.65 51.58 -62.36
CA ARG A 357 17.56 52.58 -62.45
C ARG A 357 16.14 52.14 -61.96
N GLY A 358 15.48 53.02 -61.21
CA GLY A 358 14.00 53.13 -61.17
C GLY A 358 13.45 53.85 -62.44
N PRO A 359 12.21 54.40 -62.48
CA PRO A 359 11.21 54.63 -61.41
C PRO A 359 10.00 53.66 -61.56
N GLY A 360 8.88 53.69 -60.84
CA GLY A 360 8.16 54.70 -60.05
C GLY A 360 6.77 54.13 -59.65
N PRO A 361 5.90 54.85 -58.90
CA PRO A 361 4.99 54.18 -57.96
C PRO A 361 3.47 54.33 -58.23
N ALA A 362 2.70 53.35 -57.72
CA ALA A 362 1.28 53.43 -57.30
C ALA A 362 1.08 52.33 -56.23
N GLY A 363 0.42 52.52 -55.07
CA GLY A 363 -0.96 53.00 -54.89
C GLY A 363 -1.86 51.76 -54.71
N ALA A 364 -1.98 51.13 -53.53
CA ALA A 364 -2.67 51.54 -52.30
C ALA A 364 -4.21 51.38 -52.34
N HIS A 365 -4.76 50.66 -51.34
CA HIS A 365 -6.18 50.41 -51.02
C HIS A 365 -6.97 49.52 -52.02
N ALA A 366 -7.72 48.46 -51.66
CA ALA A 366 -8.58 48.08 -50.52
C ALA A 366 -10.09 48.30 -50.78
N GLY A 367 -10.89 47.28 -50.47
CA GLY A 367 -12.35 47.20 -50.70
C GLY A 367 -12.71 45.97 -51.57
N ALA A 368 -13.61 45.01 -51.29
CA ALA A 368 -14.55 44.64 -50.21
C ALA A 368 -15.94 44.35 -50.82
N HIS A 369 -16.52 43.19 -50.48
CA HIS A 369 -17.89 42.71 -50.78
C HIS A 369 -18.24 42.48 -52.28
N GLY A 370 -19.09 41.51 -52.64
CA GLY A 370 -19.74 40.45 -51.85
C GLY A 370 -20.85 39.73 -52.66
N THR A 371 -21.37 38.60 -52.13
CA THR A 371 -22.55 37.82 -52.64
C THR A 371 -22.38 37.16 -54.04
N GLY A 372 -22.94 35.99 -54.37
CA GLY A 372 -23.71 34.96 -53.64
C GLY A 372 -24.53 34.11 -54.64
N GLY A 373 -24.71 32.79 -54.43
CA GLY A 373 -25.70 31.99 -55.21
C GLY A 373 -25.26 30.64 -55.81
N ALA A 374 -25.50 29.57 -55.05
CA ALA A 374 -25.84 28.18 -55.39
C ALA A 374 -25.65 27.53 -56.80
N ALA A 375 -25.09 26.30 -56.74
CA ALA A 375 -25.52 25.04 -57.37
C ALA A 375 -25.41 24.79 -58.90
N ALA A 376 -24.52 23.85 -59.28
CA ALA A 376 -24.85 22.56 -59.90
C ALA A 376 -23.58 21.66 -59.92
N GLY A 377 -23.72 20.33 -59.95
CA GLY A 377 -22.59 19.40 -59.82
C GLY A 377 -22.16 18.73 -61.14
N LEU A 378 -21.08 17.93 -61.07
CA LEU A 378 -20.92 16.66 -61.80
C LEU A 378 -19.72 15.87 -61.23
N ALA A 379 -19.69 14.56 -61.49
CA ALA A 379 -18.92 13.58 -60.73
C ALA A 379 -17.70 13.00 -61.47
N ALA A 380 -16.76 12.42 -60.71
CA ALA A 380 -16.00 11.22 -61.10
C ALA A 380 -15.37 10.54 -59.87
N GLY A 381 -15.56 9.23 -59.72
CA GLY A 381 -14.91 8.41 -58.67
C GLY A 381 -13.72 7.60 -59.20
N PRO A 382 -12.97 6.90 -58.32
CA PRO A 382 -11.79 6.13 -58.70
C PRO A 382 -12.14 4.73 -59.24
N ALA A 383 -11.26 4.17 -60.07
CA ALA A 383 -11.38 2.80 -60.60
C ALA A 383 -10.37 1.85 -59.96
N ALA A 384 -10.81 0.63 -59.64
CA ALA A 384 -9.97 -0.46 -59.17
C ALA A 384 -9.37 -1.27 -60.33
N ALA A 385 -8.36 -2.09 -60.05
CA ALA A 385 -7.86 -3.13 -60.95
C ALA A 385 -7.67 -4.46 -60.19
N THR A 386 -8.00 -5.56 -60.84
CA THR A 386 -8.25 -6.88 -60.26
C THR A 386 -7.17 -7.93 -60.57
N ALA A 387 -7.21 -9.06 -59.86
CA ALA A 387 -6.37 -10.22 -60.08
C ALA A 387 -7.01 -11.29 -61.01
N ALA A 388 -6.17 -12.01 -61.77
CA ALA A 388 -6.36 -13.36 -62.34
C ALA A 388 -5.00 -13.79 -62.96
N ALA A 389 -4.34 -14.90 -62.65
CA ALA A 389 -4.69 -16.34 -62.61
C ALA A 389 -4.44 -17.09 -63.94
N ALA A 390 -3.59 -18.12 -63.90
CA ALA A 390 -3.44 -19.19 -64.90
C ALA A 390 -2.80 -20.44 -64.25
N ALA A 391 -3.08 -21.65 -64.76
CA ALA A 391 -2.89 -22.93 -64.04
C ALA A 391 -2.08 -24.00 -64.83
N GLY A 392 -1.76 -25.13 -64.18
CA GLY A 392 -1.13 -26.32 -64.78
C GLY A 392 -1.26 -27.61 -63.94
N VAL A 393 -1.44 -28.78 -64.58
CA VAL A 393 -1.93 -30.08 -64.03
C VAL A 393 -1.21 -31.22 -64.80
N ALA A 394 -0.91 -32.45 -64.33
CA ALA A 394 -1.39 -33.33 -63.24
C ALA A 394 -0.21 -33.88 -62.35
N GLN A 395 -0.15 -35.06 -61.68
CA GLN A 395 -0.98 -36.28 -61.57
C GLN A 395 -0.65 -37.10 -60.28
N ALA A 396 -1.27 -38.27 -60.06
CA ALA A 396 -0.95 -39.26 -59.00
C ALA A 396 -0.49 -40.62 -59.59
N PRO A 397 0.15 -41.53 -58.80
CA PRO A 397 -0.52 -42.78 -58.39
C PRO A 397 -0.15 -43.29 -56.96
N ALA A 398 -0.51 -44.54 -56.62
CA ALA A 398 -0.63 -45.07 -55.25
C ALA A 398 0.23 -46.35 -54.94
N ALA A 399 0.05 -46.88 -53.71
CA ALA A 399 0.47 -48.18 -53.12
C ALA A 399 1.75 -48.23 -52.24
N GLY A 400 1.71 -49.06 -51.18
CA GLY A 400 2.78 -49.29 -50.17
C GLY A 400 3.77 -50.42 -50.55
N PRO A 401 4.45 -51.14 -49.61
CA PRO A 401 4.16 -51.33 -48.18
C PRO A 401 5.38 -51.16 -47.23
N ALA A 402 5.32 -51.72 -46.02
CA ALA A 402 6.34 -51.68 -44.94
C ALA A 402 7.65 -52.44 -45.25
N PRO A 403 8.65 -52.34 -44.34
CA PRO A 403 9.06 -53.57 -43.64
C PRO A 403 9.31 -53.41 -42.13
N ALA A 404 9.31 -54.54 -41.44
CA ALA A 404 9.69 -54.68 -40.02
C ALA A 404 11.03 -55.44 -39.89
N ALA A 405 11.77 -55.21 -38.80
CA ALA A 405 12.82 -56.12 -38.31
C ALA A 405 13.11 -55.91 -36.81
N ALA A 406 12.53 -56.79 -35.98
CA ALA A 406 13.12 -57.23 -34.71
C ALA A 406 14.04 -58.45 -35.00
N PRO A 407 14.65 -59.20 -34.04
CA PRO A 407 14.50 -59.17 -32.57
C PRO A 407 15.82 -59.34 -31.79
N TRP A 408 15.73 -59.55 -30.46
CA TRP A 408 16.28 -60.73 -29.75
C TRP A 408 15.65 -60.81 -28.34
N GLY A 409 15.14 -61.99 -27.96
CA GLY A 409 14.83 -62.40 -26.57
C GLY A 409 15.71 -63.61 -26.20
N PRO A 410 15.31 -64.55 -25.30
CA PRO A 410 14.02 -64.67 -24.60
C PRO A 410 14.08 -65.12 -23.10
N GLY A 411 12.89 -65.26 -22.47
CA GLY A 411 12.65 -66.13 -21.30
C GLY A 411 12.81 -65.49 -19.91
N THR A 412 11.98 -65.78 -18.88
CA THR A 412 10.90 -66.81 -18.76
C THR A 412 9.93 -66.51 -17.60
N ALA A 413 8.71 -67.05 -17.72
CA ALA A 413 7.74 -67.43 -16.66
C ALA A 413 7.00 -66.38 -15.79
N LEU A 414 5.67 -66.40 -15.93
CA LEU A 414 4.62 -66.06 -14.93
C LEU A 414 4.24 -67.33 -14.12
N PRO A 415 3.39 -67.33 -13.06
CA PRO A 415 2.39 -66.31 -12.68
C PRO A 415 2.19 -66.01 -11.16
N SER A 416 1.21 -65.13 -10.91
CA SER A 416 0.35 -64.97 -9.71
C SER A 416 0.86 -64.14 -8.51
N GLY A 417 0.02 -63.17 -8.09
CA GLY A 417 0.21 -62.29 -6.93
C GLY A 417 -0.55 -60.96 -7.08
N ALA A 418 -1.49 -60.66 -6.18
CA ALA A 418 -2.38 -59.50 -6.23
C ALA A 418 -1.71 -58.19 -5.71
N PRO A 419 -2.31 -57.00 -5.92
CA PRO A 419 -1.59 -55.72 -5.90
C PRO A 419 -1.70 -54.94 -4.57
N GLY A 420 -0.86 -53.90 -4.42
CA GLY A 420 -1.10 -52.82 -3.44
C GLY A 420 0.17 -52.34 -2.72
N GLY A 421 0.95 -51.46 -3.35
CA GLY A 421 2.10 -50.81 -2.72
C GLY A 421 2.14 -49.33 -3.07
N ALA A 422 1.58 -48.48 -2.20
CA ALA A 422 1.67 -47.03 -2.32
C ALA A 422 3.02 -46.53 -1.74
N PRO A 423 3.79 -45.68 -2.44
CA PRO A 423 4.91 -44.98 -1.84
C PRO A 423 4.43 -43.78 -1.01
N LEU A 424 5.19 -43.53 0.05
CA LEU A 424 5.12 -42.45 1.05
C LEU A 424 4.64 -41.08 0.49
N PRO A 425 3.79 -40.33 1.22
CA PRO A 425 3.39 -39.00 0.81
C PRO A 425 4.56 -38.02 0.92
N ALA A 426 4.78 -37.25 -0.14
CA ALA A 426 5.63 -36.07 -0.10
C ALA A 426 5.01 -34.97 0.77
N LEU A 427 5.85 -34.10 1.34
CA LEU A 427 5.45 -32.93 2.13
C LEU A 427 4.54 -32.01 1.28
N ALA A 428 3.24 -32.06 1.56
CA ALA A 428 2.28 -31.14 0.97
C ALA A 428 2.43 -29.76 1.62
N SER A 429 3.07 -28.83 0.90
CA SER A 429 2.97 -27.41 1.23
C SER A 429 1.53 -26.97 0.96
N THR A 430 0.76 -26.73 2.01
CA THR A 430 -0.58 -26.14 1.92
C THR A 430 -0.47 -24.69 1.50
N ALA A 431 -0.41 -24.45 0.18
CA ALA A 431 -0.52 -23.12 -0.39
C ALA A 431 -1.99 -22.69 -0.30
N THR A 432 -2.30 -21.83 0.68
CA THR A 432 -3.62 -21.23 0.81
C THR A 432 -3.89 -20.35 -0.42
N HIS A 433 -5.00 -20.57 -1.12
CA HIS A 433 -5.41 -19.71 -2.22
C HIS A 433 -5.67 -18.29 -1.71
N VAL A 434 -4.97 -17.29 -2.27
CA VAL A 434 -5.22 -15.87 -2.00
C VAL A 434 -6.18 -15.31 -3.05
N THR A 435 -7.39 -15.87 -3.11
CA THR A 435 -8.54 -15.14 -3.65
C THR A 435 -8.96 -14.15 -2.57
N GLY A 436 -8.44 -12.91 -2.65
CA GLY A 436 -8.85 -11.84 -1.74
C GLY A 436 -10.37 -11.66 -1.78
N ALA A 437 -10.97 -11.29 -0.64
CA ALA A 437 -12.42 -11.09 -0.54
C ALA A 437 -12.91 -10.06 -1.58
N PRO A 438 -14.17 -10.14 -2.04
CA PRO A 438 -14.72 -9.20 -3.01
C PRO A 438 -14.53 -7.74 -2.57
N VAL A 439 -14.09 -6.89 -3.50
CA VAL A 439 -13.97 -5.46 -3.24
C VAL A 439 -15.36 -4.91 -2.96
N PRO A 440 -15.59 -4.25 -1.80
CA PRO A 440 -16.86 -3.60 -1.56
C PRO A 440 -17.09 -2.50 -2.61
N GLY A 441 -18.20 -2.62 -3.36
CA GLY A 441 -18.61 -1.56 -4.29
C GLY A 441 -18.73 -0.20 -3.57
N PRO A 442 -18.51 0.92 -4.29
CA PRO A 442 -18.32 2.24 -3.69
C PRO A 442 -19.45 2.60 -2.73
N ARG A 443 -19.09 2.87 -1.46
CA ARG A 443 -20.04 3.07 -0.37
C ARG A 443 -20.88 4.33 -0.61
N ARG A 444 -22.12 4.14 -1.07
CA ARG A 444 -23.18 5.15 -0.90
C ARG A 444 -23.62 5.16 0.56
N THR A 445 -23.36 6.25 1.26
CA THR A 445 -23.90 6.49 2.61
C THR A 445 -25.43 6.35 2.59
N PRO A 446 -26.04 5.56 3.49
CA PRO A 446 -27.49 5.52 3.61
C PRO A 446 -28.03 6.89 4.07
N PRO A 447 -29.17 7.37 3.53
CA PRO A 447 -29.67 8.70 3.85
C PRO A 447 -30.21 8.77 5.28
N ALA A 448 -29.61 9.62 6.12
CA ALA A 448 -30.27 10.10 7.32
C ALA A 448 -31.45 11.01 6.93
N PRO A 449 -32.60 10.95 7.65
CA PRO A 449 -33.77 11.75 7.30
C PRO A 449 -33.58 13.23 7.69
N GLY A 450 -33.26 14.08 6.70
CA GLY A 450 -33.32 15.54 6.83
C GLY A 450 -32.12 16.30 6.26
N THR A 451 -32.19 16.70 4.99
CA THR A 451 -31.25 17.64 4.32
C THR A 451 -31.64 19.10 4.56
N PRO A 452 -30.72 20.10 4.48
CA PRO A 452 -30.07 20.50 3.21
C PRO A 452 -28.59 20.94 3.35
N PRO A 453 -27.99 21.52 2.29
CA PRO A 453 -27.29 20.86 1.20
C PRO A 453 -25.78 20.62 1.48
N ALA A 454 -25.10 19.97 0.53
CA ALA A 454 -23.72 19.45 0.60
C ALA A 454 -22.66 20.38 1.25
N ALA A 455 -21.78 19.76 2.04
CA ALA A 455 -20.54 20.33 2.60
C ALA A 455 -19.32 19.50 2.14
N PRO A 456 -18.11 20.09 2.02
CA PRO A 456 -16.93 19.45 1.43
C PRO A 456 -16.18 18.50 2.39
N SER A 457 -15.30 17.68 1.82
CA SER A 457 -14.50 16.66 2.51
C SER A 457 -13.61 17.21 3.65
N PRO A 458 -13.46 16.49 4.79
CA PRO A 458 -12.84 17.02 6.00
C PRO A 458 -11.35 16.68 6.14
N LEU A 459 -10.47 17.44 5.47
CA LEU A 459 -9.03 17.45 5.78
C LEU A 459 -8.46 18.88 5.79
N ALA A 460 -8.83 19.67 6.80
CA ALA A 460 -8.23 20.98 7.07
C ALA A 460 -8.30 21.37 8.56
N ALA A 461 -7.26 21.03 9.35
CA ALA A 461 -7.07 21.58 10.70
C ALA A 461 -5.61 21.48 11.16
N GLY A 462 -4.88 22.60 11.28
CA GLY A 462 -3.53 22.57 11.87
C GLY A 462 -2.56 23.75 11.67
N ALA A 463 -2.95 24.89 11.10
CA ALA A 463 -2.04 26.02 10.94
C ALA A 463 -1.83 26.80 12.26
N TRP A 464 -0.58 26.89 12.74
CA TRP A 464 -0.21 27.68 13.92
C TRP A 464 -0.19 29.18 13.60
N ALA A 465 -0.78 29.98 14.49
CA ALA A 465 -0.84 31.43 14.33
C ALA A 465 0.48 32.12 14.72
N GLY A 466 1.03 32.93 13.82
CA GLY A 466 2.19 33.79 14.13
C GLY A 466 2.63 34.72 13.00
N GLY A 467 2.39 36.02 13.17
CA GLY A 467 3.09 37.10 12.45
C GLY A 467 2.57 37.47 11.06
N THR A 468 1.79 38.55 10.99
CA THR A 468 1.46 39.23 9.73
C THR A 468 2.70 39.89 9.10
N SER A 469 3.12 39.43 7.93
CA SER A 469 4.01 40.17 7.02
C SER A 469 3.31 40.36 5.67
N ALA A 470 3.54 41.50 5.01
CA ALA A 470 2.76 41.90 3.84
C ALA A 470 2.99 40.98 2.64
N ALA A 471 1.91 40.42 2.09
CA ALA A 471 1.97 39.49 0.98
C ALA A 471 2.39 40.19 -0.33
N LEU A 472 3.50 39.73 -0.91
CA LEU A 472 3.80 39.92 -2.33
C LEU A 472 2.89 38.99 -3.16
N ALA A 473 2.56 39.41 -4.39
CA ALA A 473 1.73 38.61 -5.28
C ALA A 473 2.35 37.22 -5.57
N PRO A 474 1.54 36.16 -5.72
CA PRO A 474 2.05 34.81 -5.93
C PRO A 474 2.88 34.72 -7.22
N VAL A 475 4.12 34.26 -7.08
CA VAL A 475 4.97 33.88 -8.21
C VAL A 475 4.34 32.63 -8.84
N ALA A 476 4.16 32.65 -10.17
CA ALA A 476 3.61 31.50 -10.88
C ALA A 476 4.50 30.25 -10.66
N PRO A 477 3.91 29.05 -10.48
CA PRO A 477 4.69 27.83 -10.30
C PRO A 477 5.59 27.57 -11.52
N PRO A 478 6.77 26.94 -11.33
CA PRO A 478 7.68 26.65 -12.43
C PRO A 478 7.01 25.71 -13.45
N PRO A 479 7.32 25.83 -14.75
CA PRO A 479 6.88 24.86 -15.75
C PRO A 479 7.57 23.51 -15.50
N LEU A 480 6.89 22.66 -14.75
CA LEU A 480 7.22 21.24 -14.62
C LEU A 480 7.06 20.56 -15.98
N ALA A 481 7.83 19.49 -16.23
CA ALA A 481 7.49 18.60 -17.32
C ALA A 481 6.12 18.00 -16.99
N GLY A 482 5.15 18.17 -17.89
CA GLY A 482 3.83 17.54 -17.74
C GLY A 482 4.01 16.03 -17.76
N ALA A 483 3.90 15.41 -16.58
CA ALA A 483 3.88 13.97 -16.44
C ALA A 483 2.74 13.41 -17.30
N SER A 484 3.05 12.40 -18.11
CA SER A 484 2.02 11.69 -18.85
C SER A 484 1.24 10.85 -17.85
N ALA A 485 0.04 11.27 -17.49
CA ALA A 485 -0.83 10.56 -16.54
C ALA A 485 -1.00 9.09 -16.95
N ARG A 486 -1.12 8.83 -18.25
CA ARG A 486 -1.13 7.48 -18.86
C ARG A 486 0.16 6.71 -18.63
N ASP A 487 1.34 7.29 -18.88
CA ASP A 487 2.61 6.57 -18.67
C ASP A 487 2.88 6.34 -17.17
N THR A 488 2.41 7.23 -16.31
CA THR A 488 2.47 7.07 -14.85
C THR A 488 1.53 5.96 -14.36
N ALA A 489 0.29 5.94 -14.83
CA ALA A 489 -0.65 4.85 -14.56
C ALA A 489 -0.12 3.49 -15.04
N LEU A 490 0.49 3.45 -16.22
CA LEU A 490 1.11 2.24 -16.77
C LEU A 490 2.43 1.85 -16.08
N ALA A 491 3.00 2.71 -15.23
CA ALA A 491 4.12 2.37 -14.37
C ALA A 491 3.70 1.86 -12.97
N LEU A 492 2.45 2.10 -12.55
CA LEU A 492 1.94 1.62 -11.26
C LEU A 492 2.13 0.10 -11.11
N PRO A 493 2.36 -0.38 -9.87
CA PRO A 493 2.60 -1.79 -9.55
C PRO A 493 1.58 -2.73 -10.21
N VAL A 494 2.08 -3.87 -10.67
CA VAL A 494 1.26 -4.91 -11.30
C VAL A 494 0.87 -5.92 -10.21
N PRO A 495 -0.42 -6.29 -10.07
CA PRO A 495 -0.83 -7.41 -9.22
C PRO A 495 -0.02 -8.67 -9.50
N LEU A 496 0.26 -9.47 -8.46
CA LEU A 496 0.90 -10.77 -8.65
C LEU A 496 -0.07 -11.73 -9.36
N VAL A 497 0.48 -12.54 -10.27
CA VAL A 497 -0.27 -13.58 -10.99
C VAL A 497 -0.68 -14.67 -10.01
N ASP A 498 -1.96 -15.04 -10.01
CA ASP A 498 -2.47 -16.17 -9.23
C ASP A 498 -1.81 -17.48 -9.69
N ALA A 499 -1.09 -18.14 -8.77
CA ALA A 499 -0.40 -19.40 -9.03
C ALA A 499 -1.35 -20.57 -9.34
N GLY A 500 -2.65 -20.44 -9.02
CA GLY A 500 -3.71 -21.37 -9.38
C GLY A 500 -4.28 -21.18 -10.79
N ASP A 501 -3.95 -20.09 -11.49
CA ASP A 501 -4.46 -19.85 -12.85
C ASP A 501 -3.84 -20.83 -13.87
N PRO A 502 -4.62 -21.43 -14.79
CA PRO A 502 -4.12 -22.39 -15.78
C PRO A 502 -3.04 -21.82 -16.71
N ASN A 503 -2.95 -20.49 -16.85
CA ASN A 503 -1.96 -19.80 -17.66
C ASN A 503 -0.78 -19.24 -16.83
N ALA A 504 -0.72 -19.40 -15.50
CA ALA A 504 0.30 -18.77 -14.66
C ALA A 504 1.75 -19.07 -15.13
N GLY A 505 2.05 -20.35 -15.42
CA GLY A 505 3.35 -20.77 -15.95
C GLY A 505 3.64 -20.28 -17.38
N PHE A 506 2.59 -20.12 -18.21
CA PHE A 506 2.69 -19.58 -19.56
C PHE A 506 2.98 -18.07 -19.54
N LEU A 507 2.25 -17.31 -18.73
CA LEU A 507 2.42 -15.85 -18.56
C LEU A 507 3.79 -15.50 -17.97
N THR A 508 4.31 -16.35 -17.07
CA THR A 508 5.69 -16.21 -16.53
C THR A 508 6.74 -16.21 -17.66
N GLY A 509 6.54 -17.01 -18.71
CA GLY A 509 7.43 -17.04 -19.89
C GLY A 509 7.38 -15.79 -20.77
N LEU A 510 6.38 -14.91 -20.56
CA LEU A 510 6.09 -13.72 -21.39
C LEU A 510 6.32 -12.39 -20.63
N LEU A 511 6.93 -12.43 -19.44
CA LEU A 511 7.18 -11.24 -18.62
C LEU A 511 8.06 -10.18 -19.32
N ALA A 512 9.00 -10.61 -20.17
CA ALA A 512 9.93 -9.73 -20.90
C ALA A 512 9.46 -9.37 -22.33
N SER A 513 8.30 -9.88 -22.77
CA SER A 513 7.79 -9.66 -24.13
C SER A 513 7.31 -8.22 -24.34
N ALA A 514 7.59 -7.66 -25.51
CA ALA A 514 7.03 -6.36 -25.91
C ALA A 514 5.50 -6.46 -26.10
N PRO A 515 4.71 -5.40 -25.86
CA PRO A 515 3.24 -5.50 -25.83
C PRO A 515 2.60 -6.04 -27.11
N GLY A 516 3.15 -5.72 -28.30
CA GLY A 516 2.65 -6.25 -29.58
C GLY A 516 2.92 -7.75 -29.76
N ASP A 517 4.15 -8.19 -29.47
CA ASP A 517 4.53 -9.61 -29.54
C ASP A 517 3.77 -10.43 -28.49
N LEU A 518 3.54 -9.84 -27.32
CA LEU A 518 2.73 -10.39 -26.24
C LEU A 518 1.30 -10.67 -26.70
N LEU A 519 0.58 -9.70 -27.28
CA LEU A 519 -0.79 -9.93 -27.79
C LEU A 519 -0.84 -11.06 -28.83
N GLY A 520 0.15 -11.14 -29.71
CA GLY A 520 0.30 -12.27 -30.63
C GLY A 520 0.47 -13.60 -29.89
N ALA A 521 1.35 -13.64 -28.88
CA ALA A 521 1.59 -14.83 -28.07
C ALA A 521 0.37 -15.27 -27.23
N LEU A 522 -0.42 -14.32 -26.69
CA LEU A 522 -1.61 -14.63 -25.88
C LEU A 522 -2.66 -15.47 -26.66
N SER A 523 -2.68 -15.40 -27.99
CA SER A 523 -3.55 -16.24 -28.83
C SER A 523 -3.24 -17.75 -28.75
N ALA A 524 -2.06 -18.12 -28.25
CA ALA A 524 -1.63 -19.50 -28.03
C ALA A 524 -1.78 -19.98 -26.57
N ALA A 525 -2.48 -19.22 -25.73
CA ALA A 525 -2.69 -19.56 -24.32
C ALA A 525 -3.52 -20.86 -24.15
N PRO A 526 -3.15 -21.74 -23.19
CA PRO A 526 -3.87 -23.00 -22.92
C PRO A 526 -5.38 -22.88 -22.62
N ALA A 527 -5.83 -21.79 -21.99
CA ALA A 527 -7.23 -21.59 -21.59
C ALA A 527 -7.61 -20.09 -21.58
N ASP A 528 -8.89 -19.76 -21.73
CA ASP A 528 -9.38 -18.41 -21.42
C ASP A 528 -9.48 -18.25 -19.89
N SER A 529 -8.89 -17.20 -19.34
CA SER A 529 -8.80 -16.98 -17.89
C SER A 529 -8.70 -15.49 -17.52
N ALA A 530 -8.99 -15.16 -16.25
CA ALA A 530 -8.90 -13.78 -15.76
C ALA A 530 -7.49 -13.19 -15.92
N GLU A 531 -6.43 -13.95 -15.58
CA GLU A 531 -5.04 -13.51 -15.72
C GLU A 531 -4.66 -13.24 -17.19
N LEU A 532 -5.12 -14.09 -18.11
CA LEU A 532 -4.90 -13.90 -19.54
C LEU A 532 -5.50 -12.56 -20.01
N ARG A 533 -6.76 -12.28 -19.62
CA ARG A 533 -7.49 -11.07 -19.99
C ARG A 533 -6.95 -9.80 -19.33
N LEU A 534 -6.52 -9.88 -18.06
CA LEU A 534 -5.83 -8.79 -17.37
C LEU A 534 -4.50 -8.45 -18.06
N ARG A 535 -3.75 -9.46 -18.52
CA ARG A 535 -2.51 -9.24 -19.30
C ARG A 535 -2.79 -8.67 -20.69
N GLU A 536 -3.84 -9.13 -21.37
CA GLU A 536 -4.31 -8.58 -22.65
C GLU A 536 -4.67 -7.10 -22.52
N LEU A 537 -5.49 -6.76 -21.51
CA LEU A 537 -5.91 -5.40 -21.21
C LEU A 537 -4.72 -4.46 -20.98
N ARG A 538 -3.75 -4.85 -20.13
CA ARG A 538 -2.55 -4.04 -19.88
C ARG A 538 -1.74 -3.82 -21.16
N ALA A 539 -1.59 -4.84 -22.00
CA ALA A 539 -0.84 -4.74 -23.26
C ALA A 539 -1.52 -3.77 -24.26
N ARG A 540 -2.85 -3.84 -24.39
CA ARG A 540 -3.63 -2.91 -25.24
C ARG A 540 -3.55 -1.47 -24.75
N LEU A 541 -3.58 -1.23 -23.43
CA LEU A 541 -3.37 0.09 -22.84
C LEU A 541 -1.94 0.63 -23.08
N GLU A 542 -0.92 -0.24 -23.07
CA GLU A 542 0.46 0.14 -23.42
C GLU A 542 0.60 0.51 -24.90
N LEU A 543 -0.06 -0.22 -25.82
CA LEU A 543 -0.09 0.11 -27.25
C LEU A 543 -0.94 1.35 -27.59
N GLY A 544 -1.92 1.68 -26.75
CA GLY A 544 -2.86 2.78 -26.97
C GLY A 544 -4.13 2.39 -27.73
N GLU A 545 -4.45 1.10 -27.75
CA GLU A 545 -5.67 0.53 -28.32
C GLU A 545 -6.88 0.74 -27.37
N LEU A 546 -7.16 2.00 -27.02
CA LEU A 546 -8.07 2.35 -25.92
C LEU A 546 -9.50 1.79 -26.09
N ALA A 547 -10.02 1.74 -27.33
CA ALA A 547 -11.35 1.18 -27.60
C ALA A 547 -11.41 -0.32 -27.32
N GLU A 548 -10.38 -1.07 -27.73
CA GLU A 548 -10.27 -2.51 -27.49
C GLU A 548 -10.02 -2.81 -26.01
N ALA A 549 -9.16 -2.03 -25.35
CA ALA A 549 -8.97 -2.09 -23.90
C ALA A 549 -10.30 -1.90 -23.15
N GLY A 550 -11.14 -0.96 -23.59
CA GLY A 550 -12.49 -0.76 -23.04
C GLY A 550 -13.39 -2.00 -23.21
N HIS A 551 -13.35 -2.66 -24.37
CA HIS A 551 -14.08 -3.91 -24.58
C HIS A 551 -13.58 -5.05 -23.68
N THR A 552 -12.25 -5.25 -23.57
CA THR A 552 -11.66 -6.27 -22.68
C THR A 552 -11.99 -6.00 -21.20
N LEU A 553 -12.00 -4.74 -20.77
CA LEU A 553 -12.36 -4.37 -19.40
C LEU A 553 -13.85 -4.64 -19.11
N ALA A 554 -14.76 -4.21 -19.98
CA ALA A 554 -16.21 -4.45 -19.77
C ALA A 554 -16.56 -5.94 -19.74
N ASP A 555 -15.85 -6.77 -20.51
CA ASP A 555 -15.97 -8.23 -20.49
C ASP A 555 -15.42 -8.85 -19.20
N LEU A 556 -14.25 -8.39 -18.71
CA LEU A 556 -13.72 -8.76 -17.40
C LEU A 556 -14.69 -8.42 -16.26
N GLU A 557 -15.27 -7.22 -16.26
CA GLU A 557 -16.23 -6.75 -15.26
C GLU A 557 -17.52 -7.58 -15.24
N ALA A 558 -17.99 -8.02 -16.41
CA ALA A 558 -19.18 -8.86 -16.53
C ALA A 558 -18.95 -10.31 -16.08
N ARG A 559 -17.73 -10.85 -16.25
CA ARG A 559 -17.39 -12.24 -15.88
C ARG A 559 -16.86 -12.38 -14.46
N HIS A 560 -16.14 -11.37 -13.96
CA HIS A 560 -15.39 -11.40 -12.71
C HIS A 560 -15.66 -10.14 -11.86
N PRO A 561 -16.93 -9.82 -11.53
CA PRO A 561 -17.29 -8.58 -10.81
C PRO A 561 -16.69 -8.49 -9.40
N ASP A 562 -16.42 -9.64 -8.78
CA ASP A 562 -15.87 -9.77 -7.43
C ASP A 562 -14.32 -9.72 -7.38
N ASP A 563 -13.63 -9.74 -8.53
CA ASP A 563 -12.17 -9.78 -8.57
C ASP A 563 -11.56 -8.39 -8.41
N TRP A 564 -10.83 -8.20 -7.30
CA TRP A 564 -10.17 -6.93 -7.00
C TRP A 564 -9.18 -6.47 -8.07
N ARG A 565 -8.56 -7.41 -8.81
CA ARG A 565 -7.63 -7.08 -9.90
C ARG A 565 -8.33 -6.41 -11.07
N VAL A 566 -9.62 -6.71 -11.29
CA VAL A 566 -10.46 -6.02 -12.29
C VAL A 566 -10.76 -4.60 -11.86
N VAL A 567 -11.03 -4.35 -10.57
CA VAL A 567 -11.20 -2.99 -10.03
C VAL A 567 -9.88 -2.20 -10.10
N TRP A 568 -8.75 -2.82 -9.81
CA TRP A 568 -7.43 -2.21 -10.04
C TRP A 568 -7.22 -1.88 -11.52
N ALA A 569 -7.51 -2.80 -12.43
CA ALA A 569 -7.37 -2.61 -13.87
C ALA A 569 -8.31 -1.51 -14.42
N ARG A 570 -9.54 -1.37 -13.88
CA ARG A 570 -10.42 -0.22 -14.12
C ARG A 570 -9.72 1.08 -13.75
N GLY A 571 -9.15 1.19 -12.55
CA GLY A 571 -8.43 2.39 -12.12
C GLY A 571 -7.29 2.78 -13.06
N ILE A 572 -6.51 1.80 -13.53
CA ILE A 572 -5.44 2.00 -14.52
C ILE A 572 -6.00 2.48 -15.86
N ALA A 573 -7.06 1.83 -16.36
CA ALA A 573 -7.68 2.18 -17.64
C ALA A 573 -8.27 3.60 -17.59
N SER A 574 -9.00 3.93 -16.52
CA SER A 574 -9.59 5.25 -16.28
C SER A 574 -8.52 6.36 -16.28
N LEU A 575 -7.41 6.23 -15.54
CA LEU A 575 -6.29 7.19 -15.62
C LEU A 575 -5.69 7.27 -17.03
N ALA A 576 -5.52 6.14 -17.71
CA ALA A 576 -4.97 6.10 -19.06
C ALA A 576 -5.88 6.78 -20.11
N THR A 577 -7.19 6.88 -19.82
CA THR A 577 -8.19 7.58 -20.66
C THR A 577 -8.53 9.00 -20.18
N GLY A 578 -8.09 9.41 -18.98
CA GLY A 578 -8.40 10.71 -18.37
C GLY A 578 -9.74 10.79 -17.62
N ASP A 579 -10.23 9.67 -17.10
CA ASP A 579 -11.38 9.60 -16.19
C ASP A 579 -10.87 9.50 -14.74
N ASP A 580 -10.34 10.62 -14.26
CA ASP A 580 -9.57 10.66 -13.00
C ASP A 580 -10.47 10.45 -11.75
N GLU A 581 -11.77 10.72 -11.85
CA GLU A 581 -12.74 10.47 -10.77
C GLU A 581 -13.04 8.97 -10.62
N ILE A 582 -13.32 8.25 -11.72
CA ILE A 582 -13.52 6.79 -11.66
C ILE A 582 -12.22 6.09 -11.25
N ALA A 583 -11.07 6.61 -11.67
CA ALA A 583 -9.78 6.12 -11.20
C ALA A 583 -9.63 6.23 -9.68
N ALA A 584 -9.84 7.43 -9.11
CA ALA A 584 -9.73 7.67 -7.68
C ALA A 584 -10.66 6.74 -6.88
N LEU A 585 -11.93 6.61 -7.30
CA LEU A 585 -12.91 5.70 -6.67
C LEU A 585 -12.49 4.23 -6.74
N SER A 586 -11.85 3.82 -7.85
CA SER A 586 -11.38 2.45 -8.03
C SER A 586 -10.21 2.14 -7.09
N PHE A 587 -9.21 3.03 -7.00
CA PHE A 587 -8.06 2.83 -6.11
C PHE A 587 -8.40 3.02 -4.62
N ASP A 588 -9.38 3.87 -4.28
CA ASP A 588 -9.88 4.02 -2.92
C ASP A 588 -10.56 2.73 -2.42
N ALA A 589 -11.32 2.05 -3.29
CA ALA A 589 -11.89 0.74 -2.99
C ALA A 589 -10.81 -0.35 -2.79
N ILE A 590 -9.69 -0.28 -3.52
CA ILE A 590 -8.51 -1.15 -3.29
C ILE A 590 -7.79 -0.79 -1.99
N TYR A 591 -7.79 0.47 -1.55
CA TYR A 591 -7.22 0.88 -0.26
C TYR A 591 -8.10 0.44 0.93
N ASP A 592 -9.43 0.52 0.80
CA ASP A 592 -10.38 -0.06 1.76
C ASP A 592 -10.22 -1.58 1.89
N ALA A 593 -9.98 -2.28 0.77
CA ALA A 593 -9.66 -3.71 0.78
C ALA A 593 -8.29 -3.98 1.42
N PHE A 594 -7.23 -3.32 0.96
CA PHE A 594 -5.85 -3.64 1.31
C PHE A 594 -5.13 -2.45 1.97
N PRO A 595 -5.51 -2.09 3.22
CA PRO A 595 -5.00 -0.92 3.91
C PRO A 595 -3.51 -0.98 4.25
N GLY A 596 -2.91 -2.17 4.31
CA GLY A 596 -1.49 -2.36 4.54
C GLY A 596 -0.62 -2.10 3.30
N GLU A 597 -1.20 -2.04 2.11
CA GLU A 597 -0.44 -1.95 0.86
C GLU A 597 0.02 -0.51 0.53
N PRO A 598 1.22 -0.34 -0.05
CA PRO A 598 1.69 0.95 -0.56
C PRO A 598 1.18 1.24 -1.98
N ALA A 599 0.87 0.21 -2.78
CA ALA A 599 0.44 0.35 -4.18
C ALA A 599 -0.84 1.19 -4.38
N PRO A 600 -1.96 0.96 -3.65
CA PRO A 600 -3.15 1.81 -3.78
C PRO A 600 -2.92 3.25 -3.30
N LYS A 601 -2.09 3.45 -2.27
CA LYS A 601 -1.72 4.80 -1.79
C LYS A 601 -0.92 5.56 -2.85
N LEU A 602 0.00 4.90 -3.56
CA LEU A 602 0.75 5.49 -4.67
C LEU A 602 -0.19 5.89 -5.83
N ALA A 603 -1.16 5.03 -6.15
CA ALA A 603 -2.16 5.30 -7.18
C ALA A 603 -3.11 6.44 -6.78
N LEU A 604 -3.53 6.52 -5.51
CA LEU A 604 -4.31 7.64 -4.97
C LEU A 604 -3.52 8.95 -4.94
N GLY A 605 -2.21 8.90 -4.66
CA GLY A 605 -1.32 10.06 -4.79
C GLY A 605 -1.29 10.62 -6.22
N LEU A 606 -1.24 9.73 -7.22
CA LEU A 606 -1.35 10.11 -8.64
C LEU A 606 -2.73 10.68 -8.99
N CYS A 607 -3.81 10.04 -8.55
CA CYS A 607 -5.18 10.54 -8.77
C CYS A 607 -5.38 11.93 -8.16
N ALA A 608 -4.91 12.14 -6.93
CA ALA A 608 -4.96 13.43 -6.26
C ALA A 608 -4.11 14.49 -7.00
N GLU A 609 -2.95 14.13 -7.57
CA GLU A 609 -2.12 15.04 -8.36
C GLU A 609 -2.84 15.50 -9.64
N VAL A 610 -3.43 14.58 -10.43
CA VAL A 610 -4.15 14.94 -11.67
C VAL A 610 -5.45 15.70 -11.40
N LEU A 611 -6.14 15.40 -10.30
CA LEU A 611 -7.30 16.16 -9.81
C LEU A 611 -6.94 17.52 -9.17
N GLY A 612 -5.66 17.88 -9.11
CA GLY A 612 -5.19 19.15 -8.54
C GLY A 612 -5.26 19.25 -7.01
N GLN A 613 -5.50 18.14 -6.32
CA GLN A 613 -5.56 18.02 -4.85
C GLN A 613 -4.15 17.86 -4.26
N LEU A 614 -3.31 18.88 -4.43
CA LEU A 614 -1.86 18.81 -4.15
C LEU A 614 -1.53 18.39 -2.70
N ASP A 615 -2.32 18.81 -1.72
CA ASP A 615 -2.12 18.44 -0.31
C ASP A 615 -2.36 16.94 -0.07
N ASN A 616 -3.46 16.39 -0.61
CA ASN A 616 -3.78 14.96 -0.54
C ASN A 616 -2.70 14.13 -1.26
N ALA A 617 -2.27 14.57 -2.44
CA ALA A 617 -1.20 13.93 -3.20
C ALA A 617 0.12 13.92 -2.41
N ALA A 618 0.48 15.03 -1.75
CA ALA A 618 1.67 15.16 -0.94
C ALA A 618 1.65 14.22 0.28
N GLU A 619 0.52 14.06 0.95
CA GLU A 619 0.41 13.12 2.08
C GLU A 619 0.50 11.66 1.62
N TYR A 620 -0.21 11.26 0.55
CA TYR A 620 -0.09 9.89 0.01
C TYR A 620 1.32 9.55 -0.46
N TYR A 621 1.96 10.43 -1.23
CA TYR A 621 3.34 10.19 -1.67
C TYR A 621 4.32 10.18 -0.51
N ARG A 622 4.15 11.03 0.51
CA ARG A 622 4.98 11.00 1.72
C ARG A 622 4.80 9.69 2.49
N LEU A 623 3.56 9.22 2.64
CA LEU A 623 3.21 8.00 3.36
C LEU A 623 3.84 6.75 2.73
N VAL A 624 3.80 6.65 1.39
CA VAL A 624 4.49 5.60 0.64
C VAL A 624 6.01 5.72 0.80
N TRP A 625 6.57 6.91 0.56
CA TRP A 625 8.02 7.11 0.56
C TRP A 625 8.69 6.90 1.93
N ILE A 626 8.05 7.34 3.03
CA ILE A 626 8.58 7.15 4.38
C ILE A 626 8.53 5.68 4.81
N THR A 627 7.54 4.92 4.31
CA THR A 627 7.35 3.50 4.63
C THR A 627 8.30 2.62 3.83
N ASP A 628 8.38 2.82 2.51
CA ASP A 628 9.18 1.99 1.60
C ASP A 628 9.82 2.81 0.45
N PRO A 629 11.11 3.18 0.60
CA PRO A 629 11.92 3.83 -0.44
C PRO A 629 12.18 3.01 -1.72
N GLY A 630 11.66 1.78 -1.81
CA GLY A 630 11.59 1.06 -3.08
C GLY A 630 10.63 1.71 -4.08
N PHE A 631 9.62 2.44 -3.60
CA PHE A 631 8.66 3.19 -4.43
C PHE A 631 9.19 4.59 -4.75
N VAL A 632 10.19 4.65 -5.63
CA VAL A 632 10.89 5.87 -6.02
C VAL A 632 9.97 6.84 -6.77
N SER A 633 8.91 6.38 -7.46
CA SER A 633 7.89 7.30 -8.00
C SER A 633 7.23 8.17 -6.92
N ALA A 634 7.13 7.69 -5.67
CA ALA A 634 6.61 8.48 -4.57
C ALA A 634 7.53 9.67 -4.23
N ALA A 635 8.85 9.50 -4.28
CA ALA A 635 9.79 10.61 -4.07
C ALA A 635 9.68 11.68 -5.17
N PHE A 636 9.60 11.26 -6.44
CA PHE A 636 9.45 12.21 -7.55
C PHE A 636 8.07 12.87 -7.57
N GLY A 637 7.00 12.13 -7.31
CA GLY A 637 5.63 12.68 -7.16
C GLY A 637 5.53 13.68 -6.03
N LEU A 638 6.02 13.34 -4.83
CA LEU A 638 6.08 14.25 -3.69
C LEU A 638 6.86 15.54 -4.04
N ALA A 639 7.99 15.42 -4.74
CA ALA A 639 8.76 16.57 -5.17
C ALA A 639 8.02 17.44 -6.21
N ARG A 640 7.24 16.86 -7.14
CA ARG A 640 6.39 17.63 -8.07
C ARG A 640 5.34 18.45 -7.33
N VAL A 641 4.57 17.82 -6.45
CA VAL A 641 3.48 18.52 -5.73
C VAL A 641 4.02 19.56 -4.74
N GLN A 642 5.18 19.30 -4.12
CA GLN A 642 5.90 20.29 -3.31
C GLN A 642 6.36 21.50 -4.16
N LEU A 643 6.90 21.27 -5.38
CA LEU A 643 7.27 22.35 -6.30
C LEU A 643 6.05 23.14 -6.80
N ALA A 644 4.93 22.48 -7.06
CA ALA A 644 3.68 23.11 -7.46
C ALA A 644 3.05 23.96 -6.33
N ALA A 645 3.16 23.49 -5.08
CA ALA A 645 2.78 24.24 -3.87
C ALA A 645 3.79 25.34 -3.49
N GLY A 646 4.97 25.39 -4.12
CA GLY A 646 6.02 26.38 -3.89
C GLY A 646 7.06 26.03 -2.82
N ASP A 647 6.92 24.90 -2.12
CA ASP A 647 7.90 24.41 -1.13
C ASP A 647 9.09 23.70 -1.82
N ARG A 648 9.95 24.52 -2.42
CA ARG A 648 11.18 24.08 -3.10
C ARG A 648 12.14 23.39 -2.14
N ASP A 649 12.24 23.86 -0.89
CA ASP A 649 13.18 23.30 0.08
C ASP A 649 12.76 21.88 0.49
N ALA A 650 11.46 21.61 0.62
CA ALA A 650 10.97 20.25 0.83
C ALA A 650 11.16 19.37 -0.40
N ALA A 651 10.87 19.86 -1.61
CA ALA A 651 11.10 19.12 -2.85
C ALA A 651 12.57 18.69 -3.01
N VAL A 652 13.49 19.61 -2.71
CA VAL A 652 14.93 19.35 -2.70
C VAL A 652 15.30 18.30 -1.64
N ARG A 653 14.82 18.44 -0.39
CA ARG A 653 15.06 17.43 0.68
C ARG A 653 14.52 16.04 0.30
N THR A 654 13.33 15.98 -0.30
CA THR A 654 12.73 14.72 -0.79
C THR A 654 13.63 14.06 -1.83
N LEU A 655 14.05 14.79 -2.87
CA LEU A 655 14.94 14.27 -3.91
C LEU A 655 16.33 13.90 -3.38
N GLU A 656 16.85 14.68 -2.44
CA GLU A 656 18.12 14.41 -1.75
C GLU A 656 18.03 13.26 -0.73
N SER A 657 16.83 12.74 -0.43
CA SER A 657 16.63 11.55 0.41
C SER A 657 16.70 10.23 -0.38
N VAL A 658 16.68 10.27 -1.72
CA VAL A 658 16.84 9.08 -2.56
C VAL A 658 18.22 8.44 -2.31
N PRO A 659 18.30 7.15 -1.91
CA PRO A 659 19.56 6.50 -1.55
C PRO A 659 20.54 6.36 -2.72
N GLU A 660 21.84 6.39 -2.43
CA GLU A 660 22.92 6.18 -3.44
C GLU A 660 22.83 4.83 -4.16
N ALA A 661 22.22 3.82 -3.52
CA ALA A 661 22.00 2.49 -4.11
C ALA A 661 20.87 2.45 -5.16
N SER A 662 20.05 3.51 -5.27
CA SER A 662 18.96 3.57 -6.25
C SER A 662 19.49 3.85 -7.65
N ILE A 663 19.00 3.11 -8.65
CA ILE A 663 19.27 3.39 -10.07
C ILE A 663 18.83 4.79 -10.51
N HIS A 664 17.92 5.42 -9.75
CA HIS A 664 17.41 6.78 -9.99
C HIS A 664 18.14 7.86 -9.19
N TYR A 665 19.15 7.51 -8.37
CA TYR A 665 19.92 8.46 -7.56
C TYR A 665 20.44 9.65 -8.39
N THR A 666 21.11 9.36 -9.50
CA THR A 666 21.64 10.39 -10.42
C THR A 666 20.53 11.28 -10.96
N ALA A 667 19.36 10.72 -11.29
CA ALA A 667 18.22 11.52 -11.78
C ALA A 667 17.64 12.41 -10.68
N ALA A 668 17.52 11.91 -9.45
CA ALA A 668 17.02 12.67 -8.30
C ALA A 668 17.95 13.85 -7.95
N ARG A 669 19.28 13.63 -7.95
CA ARG A 669 20.28 14.70 -7.74
C ARG A 669 20.27 15.75 -8.85
N VAL A 670 20.06 15.35 -10.11
CA VAL A 670 19.88 16.27 -11.24
C VAL A 670 18.60 17.10 -11.08
N ALA A 671 17.50 16.46 -10.68
CA ALA A 671 16.23 17.14 -10.40
C ALA A 671 16.35 18.13 -9.22
N ALA A 672 17.08 17.77 -8.16
CA ALA A 672 17.31 18.64 -7.00
C ALA A 672 18.14 19.89 -7.37
N VAL A 673 19.18 19.76 -8.20
CA VAL A 673 19.92 20.93 -8.74
C VAL A 673 18.99 21.87 -9.50
N ARG A 674 18.12 21.32 -10.36
CA ARG A 674 17.14 22.12 -11.13
C ARG A 674 16.08 22.76 -10.22
N ALA A 675 15.62 22.07 -9.18
CA ALA A 675 14.64 22.56 -8.19
C ALA A 675 15.15 23.76 -7.38
N ARG A 676 16.43 23.77 -7.01
CA ARG A 676 17.07 24.92 -6.34
C ARG A 676 17.08 26.19 -7.20
N LEU A 677 17.32 26.05 -8.51
CA LEU A 677 17.74 27.16 -9.39
C LEU A 677 16.67 27.67 -10.36
N ARG A 678 15.86 26.80 -10.95
CA ARG A 678 14.98 27.19 -12.08
C ARG A 678 13.82 28.07 -11.62
N ASP A 679 13.56 29.13 -12.36
CA ASP A 679 12.49 30.11 -12.12
C ASP A 679 12.51 30.79 -10.75
N ARG A 680 13.70 30.84 -10.13
CA ARG A 680 13.99 31.77 -9.04
C ARG A 680 14.19 33.18 -9.59
N SER A 681 13.84 34.19 -8.79
CA SER A 681 14.20 35.57 -9.05
C SER A 681 15.71 35.77 -8.80
N PRO A 682 16.48 36.36 -9.73
CA PRO A 682 17.89 36.70 -9.51
C PRO A 682 18.14 37.64 -8.33
N GLN A 683 17.09 38.26 -7.77
CA GLN A 683 17.17 39.15 -6.62
C GLN A 683 17.16 38.40 -5.27
N GLU A 684 16.79 37.11 -5.25
CA GLU A 684 16.73 36.29 -4.03
C GLU A 684 18.11 35.97 -3.44
N PRO A 685 18.21 35.58 -2.14
CA PRO A 685 19.47 35.22 -1.48
C PRO A 685 19.97 33.82 -1.88
N LEU A 686 20.27 33.61 -3.17
CA LEU A 686 20.57 32.31 -3.77
C LEU A 686 21.95 31.71 -3.45
N LEU A 687 22.79 32.37 -2.64
CA LEU A 687 24.19 31.96 -2.46
C LEU A 687 24.34 30.52 -1.92
N ALA A 688 23.51 30.12 -0.96
CA ALA A 688 23.51 28.76 -0.41
C ALA A 688 23.08 27.71 -1.46
N ASP A 689 22.00 28.00 -2.19
CA ASP A 689 21.49 27.13 -3.27
C ASP A 689 22.48 26.98 -4.43
N LEU A 690 23.12 28.07 -4.85
CA LEU A 690 24.15 28.08 -5.89
C LEU A 690 25.39 27.27 -5.49
N SER A 691 25.77 27.34 -4.20
CA SER A 691 26.91 26.58 -3.66
C SER A 691 26.58 25.10 -3.60
N ALA A 692 25.44 24.73 -2.99
CA ALA A 692 24.96 23.34 -2.92
C ALA A 692 24.76 22.73 -4.33
N ALA A 693 24.23 23.50 -5.28
CA ALA A 693 24.08 23.06 -6.66
C ALA A 693 25.43 22.83 -7.36
N ALA A 694 26.42 23.69 -7.14
CA ALA A 694 27.78 23.50 -7.67
C ALA A 694 28.44 22.25 -7.08
N ASP A 695 28.40 22.08 -5.76
CA ASP A 695 28.94 20.92 -5.05
C ASP A 695 28.30 19.61 -5.54
N GLN A 696 26.98 19.61 -5.76
CA GLN A 696 26.26 18.44 -6.27
C GLN A 696 26.59 18.12 -7.72
N VAL A 697 26.80 19.12 -8.59
CA VAL A 697 27.27 18.91 -9.98
C VAL A 697 28.70 18.36 -10.02
N GLU A 698 29.57 18.78 -9.10
CA GLU A 698 30.93 18.20 -8.99
C GLU A 698 30.89 16.77 -8.42
N ALA A 699 30.05 16.49 -7.42
CA ALA A 699 29.87 15.15 -6.87
C ALA A 699 29.35 14.16 -7.93
N LEU A 700 28.36 14.56 -8.74
CA LEU A 700 27.77 13.74 -9.80
C LEU A 700 28.78 13.25 -10.86
N ARG A 701 29.90 13.95 -11.04
CA ARG A 701 31.01 13.49 -11.89
C ARG A 701 31.60 12.16 -11.41
N ARG A 702 31.61 11.91 -10.11
CA ARG A 702 32.13 10.67 -9.49
C ARG A 702 31.15 9.50 -9.66
N PHE A 703 29.86 9.80 -9.78
CA PHE A 703 28.77 8.84 -9.99
C PHE A 703 28.48 8.57 -11.48
N GLY A 704 29.42 8.86 -12.38
CA GLY A 704 29.33 8.50 -13.80
C GLY A 704 28.28 9.27 -14.60
N LEU A 705 27.87 10.47 -14.16
CA LEU A 705 27.02 11.34 -14.99
C LEU A 705 27.74 11.65 -16.31
N ASP A 706 27.02 11.50 -17.42
CA ASP A 706 27.55 11.78 -18.76
C ASP A 706 28.14 13.21 -18.87
N PRO A 707 29.32 13.38 -19.48
CA PRO A 707 29.99 14.69 -19.55
C PRO A 707 29.17 15.81 -20.22
N GLU A 708 28.31 15.48 -21.18
CA GLU A 708 27.45 16.49 -21.82
C GLU A 708 26.37 16.97 -20.84
N ARG A 709 25.71 16.02 -20.14
CA ARG A 709 24.72 16.36 -19.11
C ARG A 709 25.33 17.12 -17.95
N GLN A 710 26.54 16.75 -17.53
CA GLN A 710 27.27 17.46 -16.48
C GLN A 710 27.56 18.91 -16.88
N GLU A 711 28.06 19.15 -18.09
CA GLU A 711 28.37 20.50 -18.58
C GLU A 711 27.10 21.33 -18.84
N ARG A 712 26.00 20.72 -19.28
CA ARG A 712 24.69 21.41 -19.35
C ARG A 712 24.26 21.91 -17.97
N LEU A 713 24.32 21.07 -16.93
CA LEU A 713 24.02 21.50 -15.56
C LEU A 713 25.01 22.56 -15.04
N ALA A 714 26.30 22.44 -15.36
CA ALA A 714 27.28 23.47 -15.04
C ALA A 714 26.91 24.82 -15.68
N THR A 715 26.40 24.84 -16.92
CA THR A 715 25.88 26.07 -17.52
C THR A 715 24.65 26.61 -16.80
N GLU A 716 23.69 25.76 -16.37
CA GLU A 716 22.54 26.19 -15.56
C GLU A 716 23.01 26.89 -14.26
N VAL A 717 23.91 26.26 -13.49
CA VAL A 717 24.47 26.82 -12.23
C VAL A 717 25.19 28.15 -12.46
N LEU A 718 26.11 28.21 -13.43
CA LEU A 718 26.90 29.40 -13.73
C LEU A 718 26.04 30.54 -14.33
N GLY A 719 24.97 30.19 -15.04
CA GLY A 719 24.00 31.12 -15.60
C GLY A 719 23.16 31.80 -14.53
N SER A 720 22.58 31.02 -13.62
CA SER A 720 21.88 31.53 -12.44
C SER A 720 22.79 32.36 -11.53
N ALA A 721 24.04 31.93 -11.32
CA ALA A 721 25.03 32.71 -10.59
C ALA A 721 25.34 34.05 -11.27
N LEU A 722 25.47 34.08 -12.60
CA LEU A 722 25.73 35.30 -13.35
C LEU A 722 24.57 36.29 -13.24
N ASP A 723 23.33 35.80 -13.37
CA ASP A 723 22.14 36.64 -13.17
C ASP A 723 22.07 37.18 -11.74
N TRP A 724 22.39 36.37 -10.72
CA TRP A 724 22.43 36.79 -9.32
C TRP A 724 23.53 37.84 -9.04
N VAL A 725 24.70 37.73 -9.67
CA VAL A 725 25.76 38.76 -9.56
C VAL A 725 25.39 40.05 -10.30
N LEU A 726 24.65 39.96 -11.41
CA LEU A 726 24.20 41.09 -12.23
C LEU A 726 22.95 41.80 -11.66
N SER A 727 22.12 41.11 -10.88
CA SER A 727 20.91 41.69 -10.24
C SER A 727 21.23 42.74 -9.17
N GLY A 728 22.46 42.72 -8.65
CA GLY A 728 22.90 43.59 -7.56
C GLY A 728 22.64 43.03 -6.16
N SER A 729 22.07 41.83 -6.02
CA SER A 729 21.79 41.15 -4.72
C SER A 729 23.04 40.61 -4.02
N ARG A 730 24.11 41.39 -4.01
CA ARG A 730 25.38 41.07 -3.36
C ARG A 730 25.22 41.10 -1.84
N GLY A 731 25.32 39.93 -1.22
CA GLY A 731 25.71 39.84 0.19
C GLY A 731 27.13 40.35 0.41
N SER A 732 27.54 40.47 1.68
CA SER A 732 28.89 40.91 2.05
C SER A 732 29.96 39.89 1.61
N ASP A 733 30.80 40.31 0.66
CA ASP A 733 32.03 39.68 0.16
C ASP A 733 31.92 38.45 -0.78
N PRO A 734 31.44 38.62 -2.04
CA PRO A 734 31.46 37.55 -3.07
C PRO A 734 32.87 37.21 -3.60
N GLY A 735 33.87 38.07 -3.41
CA GLY A 735 35.15 38.03 -4.13
C GLY A 735 36.12 36.92 -3.73
N ARG A 736 35.74 36.07 -2.76
CA ARG A 736 36.51 34.91 -2.28
C ARG A 736 35.87 33.56 -2.56
N THR A 737 34.63 33.54 -3.04
CA THR A 737 33.86 32.31 -3.27
C THR A 737 34.00 31.89 -4.73
N SER A 738 34.23 30.60 -4.98
CA SER A 738 34.30 30.05 -6.34
C SER A 738 33.26 28.95 -6.54
N LEU A 739 32.51 29.01 -7.64
CA LEU A 739 31.60 27.95 -8.08
C LEU A 739 32.17 27.27 -9.32
N LEU A 740 32.27 25.93 -9.30
CA LEU A 740 32.74 25.12 -10.44
C LEU A 740 34.09 25.62 -11.03
N GLY A 741 35.02 26.01 -10.15
CA GLY A 741 36.34 26.55 -10.53
C GLY A 741 36.32 27.95 -11.16
N SER A 742 35.22 28.70 -11.01
CA SER A 742 35.06 30.09 -11.48
C SER A 742 34.80 31.02 -10.29
N GLN A 743 35.48 32.17 -10.22
CA GLN A 743 35.22 33.18 -9.18
C GLN A 743 33.80 33.73 -9.29
N LEU A 744 33.15 34.01 -8.16
CA LEU A 744 31.78 34.53 -8.05
C LEU A 744 31.71 36.05 -8.36
N ASP A 745 32.30 36.44 -9.49
CA ASP A 745 32.23 37.77 -10.08
C ASP A 745 31.81 37.67 -11.57
N GLU A 746 31.39 38.78 -12.18
CA GLU A 746 30.90 38.78 -13.57
C GLU A 746 31.93 38.22 -14.56
N ARG A 747 33.23 38.49 -14.34
CA ARG A 747 34.31 38.08 -15.24
C ARG A 747 34.60 36.59 -15.09
N GLY A 748 34.66 36.09 -13.86
CA GLY A 748 34.86 34.67 -13.53
C GLY A 748 33.74 33.80 -14.08
N LEU A 749 32.48 34.14 -13.77
CA LEU A 749 31.30 33.39 -14.22
C LEU A 749 31.15 33.40 -15.75
N ARG A 750 31.43 34.52 -16.42
CA ARG A 750 31.47 34.60 -17.89
C ARG A 750 32.56 33.71 -18.50
N PHE A 751 33.75 33.62 -17.90
CA PHE A 751 34.79 32.68 -18.33
C PHE A 751 34.36 31.21 -18.11
N GLY A 752 33.66 30.93 -17.01
CA GLY A 752 33.08 29.61 -16.74
C GLY A 752 32.08 29.20 -17.82
N LEU A 753 31.09 30.05 -18.12
CA LEU A 753 30.12 29.81 -19.17
C LEU A 753 30.76 29.64 -20.56
N GLU A 754 31.73 30.49 -20.93
CA GLU A 754 32.48 30.31 -22.18
C GLU A 754 33.19 28.95 -22.23
N ARG A 755 33.80 28.51 -21.12
CA ARG A 755 34.49 27.22 -21.01
C ARG A 755 33.51 26.07 -21.20
N SER A 756 32.40 26.03 -20.47
CA SER A 756 31.42 24.94 -20.54
C SER A 756 30.75 24.84 -21.92
N TYR A 757 30.36 25.96 -22.53
CA TYR A 757 29.84 25.91 -23.92
C TYR A 757 30.89 25.45 -24.93
N ARG A 758 32.19 25.73 -24.73
CA ARG A 758 33.28 25.16 -25.55
C ARG A 758 33.55 23.68 -25.26
N VAL A 759 33.16 23.14 -24.10
CA VAL A 759 33.15 21.68 -23.85
C VAL A 759 31.97 21.05 -24.57
N LEU A 760 30.75 21.57 -24.38
CA LEU A 760 29.54 21.09 -25.05
C LEU A 760 29.72 21.08 -26.58
N ALA A 761 30.25 22.14 -27.19
CA ALA A 761 30.52 22.18 -28.63
C ALA A 761 31.48 21.08 -29.14
N ARG A 762 32.39 20.59 -28.28
CA ARG A 762 33.30 19.47 -28.61
C ARG A 762 32.61 18.11 -28.46
N LEU A 763 31.64 17.99 -27.56
CA LEU A 763 30.84 16.77 -27.35
C LEU A 763 29.69 16.65 -28.38
N ALA A 764 29.18 17.78 -28.87
CA ALA A 764 28.09 17.86 -29.85
C ALA A 764 28.36 17.00 -31.09
N ARG A 765 27.39 16.12 -31.40
CA ARG A 765 27.48 15.15 -32.50
C ARG A 765 27.10 15.76 -33.85
N ARG A 766 26.25 16.79 -33.86
CA ARG A 766 25.78 17.46 -35.09
C ARG A 766 26.56 18.75 -35.34
N GLY A 767 26.81 19.06 -36.61
CA GLY A 767 27.55 20.27 -37.01
C GLY A 767 26.82 21.58 -36.65
N GLU A 768 25.50 21.60 -36.81
CA GLU A 768 24.64 22.76 -36.51
C GLU A 768 24.63 23.08 -35.01
N GLU A 769 24.38 22.06 -34.17
CA GLU A 769 24.45 22.14 -32.71
C GLU A 769 25.81 22.66 -32.23
N ARG A 770 26.90 22.17 -32.81
CA ARG A 770 28.26 22.66 -32.52
C ARG A 770 28.43 24.14 -32.85
N ILE A 771 27.90 24.61 -33.98
CA ILE A 771 27.97 26.03 -34.37
C ILE A 771 27.19 26.87 -33.35
N GLU A 772 25.97 26.46 -33.00
CA GLU A 772 25.12 27.18 -32.05
C GLU A 772 25.75 27.28 -30.64
N LEU A 773 26.38 26.19 -30.17
CA LEU A 773 27.12 26.17 -28.89
C LEU A 773 28.38 27.04 -28.92
N VAL A 774 29.09 27.12 -30.05
CA VAL A 774 30.22 28.07 -30.21
C VAL A 774 29.72 29.52 -30.23
N GLU A 775 28.57 29.81 -30.85
CA GLU A 775 27.96 31.13 -30.77
C GLU A 775 27.51 31.49 -29.35
N ARG A 776 26.91 30.54 -28.60
CA ARG A 776 26.64 30.70 -27.15
C ARG A 776 27.90 31.04 -26.38
N ALA A 777 28.99 30.29 -26.55
CA ALA A 777 30.28 30.57 -25.90
C ALA A 777 30.79 31.99 -26.19
N ASN A 778 30.70 32.42 -27.45
CA ASN A 778 31.15 33.75 -27.87
C ASN A 778 30.27 34.88 -27.29
N ARG A 779 28.97 34.66 -27.05
CA ARG A 779 28.07 35.65 -26.39
C ARG A 779 28.49 35.95 -24.95
N PHE A 780 28.96 34.94 -24.21
CA PHE A 780 29.36 35.10 -22.81
C PHE A 780 30.79 35.59 -22.60
N ARG A 781 31.66 35.52 -23.62
CA ARG A 781 33.08 35.92 -23.57
C ARG A 781 33.33 37.26 -22.82
N PRO A 782 34.20 37.29 -21.79
CA PRO A 782 34.54 38.52 -21.10
C PRO A 782 35.19 39.57 -22.01
N ARG A 783 35.01 40.86 -21.70
CA ARG A 783 35.77 41.93 -22.36
C ARG A 783 37.20 41.91 -21.86
N THR A 784 38.14 41.47 -22.69
CA THR A 784 39.55 41.84 -22.58
C THR A 784 39.71 43.24 -23.15
N TRP A 785 40.13 44.20 -22.33
CA TRP A 785 40.64 45.47 -22.84
C TRP A 785 41.96 45.17 -23.57
N VAL A 786 42.04 45.63 -24.82
CA VAL A 786 43.24 45.68 -25.66
C VAL A 786 43.42 47.14 -26.05
#